data_AF-A0A1G8X2F5-F1
#
_entry.id   AF-A0A1G8X2F5-F1
#
_cell.length_a   1.000
_cell.length_b   1.000
_cell.length_c   1.000
_cell.angle_alpha   90.00
_cell.angle_beta   90.00
_cell.angle_gamma   90.00
#
_symmetry.space_group_name_H-M   'P 1'
#
loop_
_entity.id
_entity.type
_entity.pdbx_description
1 polymer ?
#
loop_
_entity_poly.entity_id
_entity_poly.type
_entity_poly.pdbx_seq_one_letter_code
_entity_poly.pdbx_strand_id
1 'polypeptide(L)'
;MMKQSLTAAFLLCLLAGCDSGSDELAKAPVAPQPEPDVSPYLMLNVKPDARFEGQFEVYLGRYDDRLKAWLQSERAQDLNSDGHIDERDAHLDGVHNPPERPIIVEADDMDRLLKTNPDGLGAGSARPDIFVDGQYGIFDALRYLAVTRADLRLDSISGPESTGRDTFDFVLSWDRNRDGVFDERDNDLYANFQGQHWHSRIRFDGGDLITLNGTLDGVGPQGEGHYERLDQMWIQPGMTIRFQPFSPEMTKRRHWVQQREMARLAQSGGRVVLPRLMVMKSETTPPLVIDNLEVTAHNMRPDIFQPGVITKMDIFLSAADEGLDVAFNYWPSLSTGAPVNHFGLFRVDGLASEVGRGWTTLWGEMVTDKDFGPLSDCDFSSPMGGGQELVVDPEHCRVDWQSAFGGTKMHIMSDVWVMNQAEETAIAIFADHYQLFGMEEFSGKQSAERDFSPQQDGADIVTLQMFELPHDGVGPMLSSEHFGWGIADCTECHNEKKQPLGHGGHSWPVNSADGFDATQPYYCATCHGSNGAPKGHGETARCFWCHAGDSNTPGHHGEASTRKLYQDGDIKSNDKIYNSSHGGVPDPNDPNDLSVLPRDKDGNYSEYRQIWSSVNSDWDMSRAFPDPYSCMTCHPNQ
;
A
#
# COMPACT_ATOMS: atom_id res chain seq x y z
N MET A 1 -48.22 17.26 64.08
CA MET A 1 -47.40 18.41 63.65
C MET A 1 -46.29 17.88 62.76
N MET A 2 -46.01 18.63 61.69
CA MET A 2 -45.20 18.29 60.52
C MET A 2 -43.81 17.68 60.76
N LYS A 3 -43.37 16.93 59.73
CA LYS A 3 -41.99 16.67 59.26
C LYS A 3 -41.20 15.57 60.00
N GLN A 4 -40.45 14.68 59.36
CA GLN A 4 -40.19 14.39 57.94
C GLN A 4 -39.37 13.07 57.88
N SER A 5 -39.57 12.33 56.79
CA SER A 5 -38.55 11.57 56.03
C SER A 5 -38.15 10.12 56.37
N LEU A 6 -38.07 9.39 55.24
CA LEU A 6 -37.27 8.22 54.85
C LEU A 6 -37.69 6.81 55.30
N THR A 7 -37.52 5.75 54.51
CA THR A 7 -37.43 5.51 53.05
C THR A 7 -37.56 3.99 52.88
N ALA A 8 -38.10 3.60 51.73
CA ALA A 8 -38.26 2.27 51.17
C ALA A 8 -37.07 1.30 51.26
N ALA A 9 -37.40 0.00 51.43
CA ALA A 9 -36.77 -1.12 50.72
C ALA A 9 -37.69 -2.35 50.78
N PHE A 10 -37.94 -2.99 49.63
CA PHE A 10 -38.14 -4.42 49.33
C PHE A 10 -39.07 -4.56 48.10
N LEU A 11 -38.51 -4.86 46.92
CA LEU A 11 -38.37 -6.20 46.33
C LEU A 11 -39.72 -6.79 45.90
N LEU A 12 -39.95 -6.90 44.59
CA LEU A 12 -40.55 -8.05 43.89
C LEU A 12 -40.95 -7.64 42.46
N CYS A 13 -40.24 -8.15 41.46
CA CYS A 13 -40.73 -8.19 40.08
C CYS A 13 -40.29 -9.50 39.42
N LEU A 14 -41.22 -10.43 39.25
CA LEU A 14 -41.29 -11.32 38.09
C LEU A 14 -42.76 -11.59 37.75
N LEU A 15 -43.10 -11.17 36.53
CA LEU A 15 -44.03 -11.77 35.56
C LEU A 15 -45.56 -11.54 35.65
N ALA A 16 -46.02 -10.96 34.53
CA ALA A 16 -47.17 -11.32 33.71
C ALA A 16 -48.42 -10.43 33.82
N GLY A 17 -48.82 -9.87 32.67
CA GLY A 17 -50.16 -9.35 32.44
C GLY A 17 -50.21 -8.24 31.39
N CYS A 18 -50.54 -8.64 30.17
CA CYS A 18 -50.94 -7.85 29.00
C CYS A 18 -51.50 -6.45 29.30
N ASP A 19 -50.95 -5.43 28.63
CA ASP A 19 -51.74 -4.25 28.27
C ASP A 19 -51.55 -3.91 26.79
N SER A 20 -52.69 -3.85 26.11
CA SER A 20 -52.87 -3.50 24.72
C SER A 20 -53.14 -2.01 24.66
N GLY A 21 -52.13 -1.22 24.28
CA GLY A 21 -52.24 0.22 24.11
C GLY A 21 -51.44 0.66 22.89
N SER A 22 -52.12 0.71 21.75
CA SER A 22 -51.70 1.36 20.53
C SER A 22 -51.43 2.85 20.76
N ASP A 23 -50.22 3.31 20.46
CA ASP A 23 -49.90 4.60 19.83
C ASP A 23 -48.37 4.75 19.76
N GLU A 24 -47.69 3.90 18.97
CA GLU A 24 -46.42 4.33 18.39
C GLU A 24 -46.76 5.27 17.23
N LEU A 25 -46.72 6.56 17.52
CA LEU A 25 -46.58 7.59 16.50
C LEU A 25 -45.38 7.20 15.63
N ALA A 26 -45.66 6.73 14.41
CA ALA A 26 -44.67 6.51 13.39
C ALA A 26 -43.77 7.75 13.33
N LYS A 27 -42.49 7.59 13.72
CA LYS A 27 -41.49 8.63 13.54
C LYS A 27 -41.48 8.95 12.05
N ALA A 28 -41.83 10.19 11.71
CA ALA A 28 -41.72 10.67 10.34
C ALA A 28 -40.30 10.35 9.83
N PRO A 29 -40.15 9.90 8.57
CA PRO A 29 -38.84 9.66 7.98
C PRO A 29 -37.98 10.90 8.19
N VAL A 30 -36.84 10.73 8.85
CA VAL A 30 -35.84 11.79 8.93
C VAL A 30 -35.46 12.08 7.48
N ALA A 31 -35.76 13.30 7.01
CA ALA A 31 -35.35 13.72 5.68
C ALA A 31 -33.84 13.47 5.57
N PRO A 32 -33.35 12.77 4.52
CA PRO A 32 -31.93 12.50 4.39
C PRO A 32 -31.20 13.83 4.47
N GLN A 33 -30.25 13.92 5.40
CA GLN A 33 -29.36 15.07 5.43
C GLN A 33 -28.65 15.10 4.07
N PRO A 34 -28.47 16.29 3.45
CA PRO A 34 -27.71 16.39 2.22
C PRO A 34 -26.35 15.74 2.47
N GLU A 35 -26.02 14.74 1.66
CA GLU A 35 -24.70 14.13 1.71
C GLU A 35 -23.65 15.22 1.49
N PRO A 36 -22.55 15.24 2.26
CA PRO A 36 -21.49 16.19 2.03
C PRO A 36 -21.00 16.10 0.59
N ASP A 37 -20.67 17.25 -0.01
CA ASP A 37 -20.13 17.30 -1.37
C ASP A 37 -18.91 16.37 -1.47
N VAL A 38 -19.02 15.35 -2.32
CA VAL A 38 -17.91 14.44 -2.64
C VAL A 38 -16.85 15.26 -3.34
N SER A 39 -15.60 15.15 -2.88
CA SER A 39 -14.47 15.74 -3.60
C SER A 39 -14.51 15.26 -5.05
N PRO A 40 -14.45 16.16 -6.05
CA PRO A 40 -14.60 15.77 -7.46
C PRO A 40 -13.47 14.85 -7.96
N TYR A 41 -12.39 14.72 -7.19
CA TYR A 41 -11.22 13.91 -7.51
C TYR A 41 -11.29 12.49 -6.92
N LEU A 42 -12.29 12.18 -6.08
CA LEU A 42 -12.43 10.88 -5.45
C LEU A 42 -13.51 10.06 -6.14
N MET A 43 -13.22 8.79 -6.46
CA MET A 43 -14.24 7.87 -6.97
C MET A 43 -15.20 7.41 -5.86
N LEU A 44 -14.77 7.49 -4.60
CA LEU A 44 -15.54 7.09 -3.43
C LEU A 44 -15.56 8.22 -2.39
N ASN A 45 -16.72 8.45 -1.78
CA ASN A 45 -16.85 9.39 -0.66
C ASN A 45 -16.32 8.74 0.62
N VAL A 46 -15.00 8.74 0.79
CA VAL A 46 -14.32 8.19 1.96
C VAL A 46 -13.72 9.34 2.76
N LYS A 47 -13.93 9.30 4.08
CA LYS A 47 -13.24 10.15 5.02
C LYS A 47 -12.19 9.31 5.78
N PRO A 48 -10.89 9.48 5.49
CA PRO A 48 -9.83 8.83 6.26
C PRO A 48 -9.91 9.17 7.75
N ASP A 49 -9.58 8.20 8.59
CA ASP A 49 -9.52 8.32 10.06
C ASP A 49 -8.25 7.61 10.57
N ALA A 50 -7.08 8.03 10.09
CA ALA A 50 -5.82 7.46 10.58
C ALA A 50 -5.65 7.76 12.06
N ARG A 51 -5.24 6.72 12.79
CA ARG A 51 -4.93 6.77 14.21
C ARG A 51 -3.51 6.30 14.42
N PHE A 52 -2.81 6.97 15.33
CA PHE A 52 -1.49 6.54 15.75
C PHE A 52 -1.63 5.46 16.82
N GLU A 53 -1.99 4.26 16.38
CA GLU A 53 -2.23 3.10 17.23
C GLU A 53 -1.48 1.85 16.72
N GLY A 54 -1.42 0.81 17.55
CA GLY A 54 -0.71 -0.43 17.21
C GLY A 54 0.80 -0.33 17.42
N GLN A 55 1.55 -1.03 16.57
CA GLN A 55 2.99 -1.23 16.71
C GLN A 55 3.71 -0.95 15.39
N PHE A 56 4.96 -0.54 15.50
CA PHE A 56 5.90 -0.49 14.38
C PHE A 56 7.27 -1.05 14.82
N GLU A 57 8.04 -1.52 13.84
CA GLU A 57 9.33 -2.15 14.09
C GLU A 57 10.48 -1.17 13.86
N VAL A 58 11.43 -1.12 14.79
CA VAL A 58 12.67 -0.38 14.62
C VAL A 58 13.89 -1.28 14.69
N TYR A 59 14.79 -1.13 13.72
CA TYR A 59 16.12 -1.73 13.72
C TYR A 59 17.20 -0.65 13.87
N LEU A 60 18.31 -1.00 14.52
CA LEU A 60 19.46 -0.11 14.71
C LEU A 60 20.69 -0.71 14.02
N GLY A 61 21.41 0.14 13.28
CA GLY A 61 22.61 -0.24 12.56
C GLY A 61 22.34 -0.93 11.22
N ARG A 62 23.43 -1.20 10.52
CA ARG A 62 23.39 -1.89 9.23
C ARG A 62 23.09 -3.36 9.41
N TYR A 63 22.33 -3.89 8.46
CA TYR A 63 22.08 -5.33 8.37
C TYR A 63 23.25 -6.04 7.68
N ASP A 64 23.64 -7.21 8.19
CA ASP A 64 24.65 -8.10 7.59
C ASP A 64 24.01 -8.90 6.45
N ASP A 65 23.80 -8.23 5.30
CA ASP A 65 23.18 -8.84 4.11
C ASP A 65 24.18 -9.71 3.35
N ARG A 66 24.34 -10.94 3.81
CA ARG A 66 25.24 -11.95 3.24
C ARG A 66 24.77 -12.46 1.89
N LEU A 67 23.46 -12.50 1.66
CA LEU A 67 22.88 -12.87 0.37
C LEU A 67 23.26 -11.83 -0.68
N LYS A 68 23.14 -10.53 -0.37
CA LYS A 68 23.63 -9.46 -1.25
C LYS A 68 25.10 -9.62 -1.59
N ALA A 69 25.91 -9.80 -0.56
CA ALA A 69 27.35 -9.91 -0.71
C ALA A 69 27.74 -11.14 -1.55
N TRP A 70 27.02 -12.25 -1.40
CA TRP A 70 27.24 -13.46 -2.19
C TRP A 70 26.82 -13.27 -3.65
N LEU A 71 25.60 -12.79 -3.91
CA LEU A 71 25.05 -12.56 -5.25
C LEU A 71 25.94 -11.63 -6.10
N GLN A 72 26.61 -10.68 -5.46
CA GLN A 72 27.51 -9.73 -6.13
C GLN A 72 28.98 -10.20 -6.19
N SER A 73 29.28 -11.42 -5.73
CA SER A 73 30.64 -11.96 -5.70
C SER A 73 30.90 -12.94 -6.84
N GLU A 74 32.17 -13.17 -7.16
CA GLU A 74 32.60 -14.20 -8.13
C GLU A 74 32.24 -15.64 -7.70
N ARG A 75 31.74 -15.85 -6.48
CA ARG A 75 31.29 -17.16 -5.98
C ARG A 75 29.87 -17.50 -6.41
N ALA A 76 29.07 -16.52 -6.79
CA ALA A 76 27.69 -16.73 -7.20
C ALA A 76 27.65 -17.58 -8.48
N GLN A 77 26.96 -18.72 -8.41
CA GLN A 77 26.82 -19.67 -9.50
C GLN A 77 25.53 -20.47 -9.33
N ASP A 78 24.96 -20.93 -10.43
CA ASP A 78 23.79 -21.81 -10.46
C ASP A 78 24.18 -23.20 -9.92
N LEU A 79 23.79 -23.48 -8.67
CA LEU A 79 24.13 -24.69 -7.93
C LEU A 79 23.05 -25.78 -8.06
N ASN A 80 21.81 -25.39 -8.36
CA ASN A 80 20.69 -26.31 -8.50
C ASN A 80 20.41 -26.71 -9.97
N SER A 81 21.11 -26.09 -10.93
CA SER A 81 20.97 -26.28 -12.38
C SER A 81 19.58 -25.90 -12.94
N ASP A 82 18.92 -24.91 -12.35
CA ASP A 82 17.62 -24.40 -12.81
C ASP A 82 17.75 -23.25 -13.83
N GLY A 83 18.97 -22.78 -14.10
CA GLY A 83 19.26 -21.72 -15.06
C GLY A 83 19.33 -20.31 -14.45
N HIS A 84 19.11 -20.16 -13.15
CA HIS A 84 19.13 -18.89 -12.43
C HIS A 84 20.20 -18.90 -11.32
N ILE A 85 20.65 -17.70 -10.92
CA ILE A 85 21.54 -17.52 -9.76
C ILE A 85 20.78 -16.69 -8.72
N ASP A 86 20.28 -17.34 -7.67
CA ASP A 86 19.44 -16.67 -6.66
C ASP A 86 19.67 -17.18 -5.23
N GLU A 87 18.79 -16.78 -4.30
CA GLU A 87 18.91 -17.14 -2.88
C GLU A 87 18.84 -18.65 -2.64
N ARG A 88 18.24 -19.44 -3.53
CA ARG A 88 18.22 -20.90 -3.41
C ARG A 88 19.64 -21.47 -3.61
N ASP A 89 20.39 -20.91 -4.55
CA ASP A 89 21.80 -21.27 -4.75
C ASP A 89 22.66 -20.79 -3.59
N ALA A 90 22.44 -19.56 -3.11
CA ALA A 90 23.15 -19.05 -1.94
C ALA A 90 22.97 -19.98 -0.72
N HIS A 91 21.74 -20.47 -0.49
CA HIS A 91 21.44 -21.45 0.56
C HIS A 91 22.17 -22.78 0.35
N LEU A 92 22.30 -23.26 -0.90
CA LEU A 92 23.10 -24.45 -1.22
C LEU A 92 24.60 -24.24 -0.99
N ASP A 93 25.11 -23.01 -1.15
CA ASP A 93 26.48 -22.61 -0.77
C ASP A 93 26.63 -22.32 0.74
N GLY A 94 25.57 -22.53 1.54
CA GLY A 94 25.56 -22.32 2.99
C GLY A 94 25.55 -20.85 3.41
N VAL A 95 25.17 -19.94 2.51
CA VAL A 95 25.02 -18.52 2.77
C VAL A 95 23.57 -18.23 3.13
N HIS A 96 23.36 -17.73 4.35
CA HIS A 96 22.06 -17.29 4.83
C HIS A 96 22.21 -15.94 5.52
N ASN A 97 21.19 -15.10 5.33
CA ASN A 97 21.03 -13.86 6.04
C ASN A 97 20.67 -14.14 7.52
N PRO A 98 21.33 -13.49 8.49
CA PRO A 98 21.11 -13.77 9.90
C PRO A 98 19.76 -13.21 10.38
N PRO A 99 19.03 -13.92 11.26
CA PRO A 99 17.80 -13.39 11.80
C PRO A 99 18.07 -12.17 12.68
N GLU A 100 17.32 -11.10 12.48
CA GLU A 100 17.38 -9.90 13.32
C GLU A 100 16.11 -9.76 14.16
N ARG A 101 16.26 -9.24 15.38
CA ARG A 101 15.14 -8.95 16.27
C ARG A 101 14.85 -7.45 16.27
N PRO A 102 13.65 -7.01 15.90
CA PRO A 102 13.28 -5.61 15.96
C PRO A 102 13.15 -5.14 17.41
N ILE A 103 13.26 -3.84 17.58
CA ILE A 103 12.71 -3.10 18.70
C ILE A 103 11.25 -2.85 18.34
N ILE A 104 10.33 -3.43 19.11
CA ILE A 104 8.89 -3.15 18.97
C ILE A 104 8.58 -1.86 19.72
N VAL A 105 8.00 -0.89 19.02
CA VAL A 105 7.53 0.36 19.61
C VAL A 105 6.01 0.36 19.60
N GLU A 106 5.42 0.49 20.79
CA GLU A 106 3.98 0.72 20.95
C GLU A 106 3.67 2.19 20.69
N ALA A 107 2.79 2.48 19.73
CA ALA A 107 2.43 3.83 19.33
C ALA A 107 1.91 4.68 20.53
N ASP A 108 1.04 4.10 21.37
CA ASP A 108 0.48 4.75 22.56
C ASP A 108 1.54 5.16 23.59
N ASP A 109 2.57 4.34 23.78
CA ASP A 109 3.63 4.64 24.74
C ASP A 109 4.56 5.74 24.21
N MET A 110 4.81 5.74 22.89
CA MET A 110 5.51 6.84 22.23
C MET A 110 4.73 8.15 22.34
N ASP A 111 3.44 8.15 22.00
CA ASP A 111 2.59 9.34 22.08
C ASP A 111 2.58 9.93 23.50
N ARG A 112 2.32 9.07 24.49
CA ARG A 112 2.28 9.48 25.90
C ARG A 112 3.59 10.08 26.37
N LEU A 113 4.72 9.49 25.98
CA LEU A 113 6.04 9.96 26.40
C LEU A 113 6.37 11.30 25.73
N LEU A 114 6.28 11.39 24.40
CA LEU A 114 6.71 12.58 23.66
C LEU A 114 5.84 13.80 23.97
N LYS A 115 4.55 13.62 24.31
CA LYS A 115 3.69 14.71 24.82
C LYS A 115 4.20 15.35 26.11
N THR A 116 5.05 14.67 26.89
CA THR A 116 5.70 15.27 28.07
C THR A 116 6.91 16.14 27.73
N ASN A 117 7.31 16.19 26.45
CA ASN A 117 8.49 16.90 25.95
C ASN A 117 9.78 16.54 26.71
N PRO A 118 10.14 15.25 26.80
CA PRO A 118 11.25 14.78 27.64
C PRO A 118 12.63 15.26 27.14
N ASP A 119 12.75 15.60 25.86
CA ASP A 119 13.99 15.98 25.19
C ASP A 119 14.09 17.48 24.87
N GLY A 120 13.03 18.25 25.14
CA GLY A 120 12.99 19.69 24.87
C GLY A 120 12.76 20.06 23.40
N LEU A 121 12.47 19.10 22.52
CA LEU A 121 12.26 19.33 21.07
C LEU A 121 10.81 19.62 20.69
N GLY A 122 9.90 19.67 21.67
CA GLY A 122 8.47 19.93 21.47
C GLY A 122 7.61 18.86 22.13
N ALA A 123 6.46 19.25 22.67
CA ALA A 123 5.47 18.32 23.19
C ALA A 123 4.73 17.65 22.01
N GLY A 124 4.79 16.33 21.94
CA GLY A 124 4.29 15.56 20.80
C GLY A 124 5.33 15.50 19.68
N SER A 125 4.89 15.64 18.43
CA SER A 125 5.80 15.65 17.29
C SER A 125 6.77 16.85 17.32
N ALA A 126 7.97 16.65 16.81
CA ALA A 126 8.95 17.71 16.57
C ALA A 126 8.53 18.66 15.43
N ARG A 127 7.52 18.28 14.63
CA ARG A 127 6.95 19.07 13.54
C ARG A 127 5.45 19.31 13.75
N PRO A 128 5.06 20.08 14.79
CA PRO A 128 3.65 20.43 15.03
C PRO A 128 3.07 21.33 13.94
N ASP A 129 3.91 21.87 13.05
CA ASP A 129 3.54 22.59 11.84
C ASP A 129 3.14 21.65 10.69
N ILE A 130 3.56 20.38 10.72
CA ILE A 130 3.21 19.36 9.71
C ILE A 130 2.15 18.42 10.24
N PHE A 131 2.34 17.84 11.43
CA PHE A 131 1.47 16.80 11.96
C PHE A 131 0.39 17.36 12.90
N VAL A 132 -0.81 16.78 12.83
CA VAL A 132 -1.84 17.03 13.86
C VAL A 132 -1.45 16.37 15.19
N ASP A 133 -2.10 16.78 16.28
CA ASP A 133 -1.84 16.19 17.60
C ASP A 133 -2.06 14.67 17.58
N GLY A 134 -1.13 13.93 18.16
CA GLY A 134 -1.13 12.48 18.17
C GLY A 134 -0.55 11.82 16.92
N GLN A 135 -0.06 12.57 15.93
CA GLN A 135 0.62 12.02 14.75
C GLN A 135 2.11 12.39 14.77
N TYR A 136 2.94 11.52 14.18
CA TYR A 136 4.40 11.56 14.36
C TYR A 136 5.16 11.25 13.07
N GLY A 137 6.34 11.87 12.93
CA GLY A 137 7.28 11.57 11.85
C GLY A 137 8.35 10.56 12.26
N ILE A 138 9.10 10.00 11.31
CA ILE A 138 10.20 9.04 11.57
C ILE A 138 11.23 9.61 12.57
N PHE A 139 11.55 10.91 12.51
CA PHE A 139 12.45 11.53 13.48
C PHE A 139 11.94 11.43 14.93
N ASP A 140 10.62 11.44 15.15
CA ASP A 140 10.03 11.28 16.48
C ASP A 140 10.23 9.87 17.05
N ALA A 141 10.27 8.83 16.22
CA ALA A 141 10.69 7.50 16.68
C ALA A 141 12.14 7.51 17.18
N LEU A 142 13.04 8.23 16.51
CA LEU A 142 14.43 8.36 16.98
C LEU A 142 14.52 9.12 18.31
N ARG A 143 13.73 10.20 18.47
CA ARG A 143 13.59 10.93 19.74
C ARG A 143 13.14 10.01 20.87
N TYR A 144 12.07 9.24 20.63
CA TYR A 144 11.55 8.28 21.59
C TYR A 144 12.59 7.25 22.02
N LEU A 145 13.32 6.67 21.06
CA LEU A 145 14.36 5.69 21.34
C LEU A 145 15.52 6.29 22.12
N ALA A 146 15.96 7.51 21.80
CA ALA A 146 17.05 8.18 22.52
C ALA A 146 16.68 8.51 23.97
N VAL A 147 15.39 8.72 24.28
CA VAL A 147 14.92 8.97 25.65
C VAL A 147 14.74 7.66 26.43
N THR A 148 14.28 6.60 25.77
CA THR A 148 13.91 5.35 26.45
C THR A 148 15.05 4.34 26.57
N ARG A 149 16.10 4.48 25.74
CA ARG A 149 17.21 3.55 25.70
C ARG A 149 18.47 4.16 26.28
N ALA A 150 19.14 3.40 27.15
CA ALA A 150 20.42 3.81 27.75
C ALA A 150 21.62 3.63 26.79
N ASP A 151 21.47 2.80 25.75
CA ASP A 151 22.52 2.51 24.77
C ASP A 151 22.46 3.43 23.54
N LEU A 152 21.57 4.43 23.52
CA LEU A 152 21.44 5.39 22.43
C LEU A 152 21.51 6.82 22.97
N ARG A 153 22.25 7.69 22.27
CA ARG A 153 22.37 9.11 22.62
C ARG A 153 22.24 9.98 21.38
N LEU A 154 21.32 10.94 21.44
CA LEU A 154 21.08 11.93 20.39
C LEU A 154 21.65 13.29 20.86
N ASP A 155 22.62 13.83 20.12
CA ASP A 155 23.36 15.04 20.45
C ASP A 155 23.38 16.03 19.27
N SER A 156 23.89 17.25 19.51
CA SER A 156 24.19 18.26 18.49
C SER A 156 23.04 18.53 17.52
N ILE A 157 21.82 18.55 18.04
CA ILE A 157 20.60 18.68 17.25
C ILE A 157 20.45 20.12 16.75
N SER A 158 20.29 20.28 15.44
CA SER A 158 20.02 21.55 14.78
C SER A 158 18.66 21.47 14.08
N GLY A 159 17.75 22.38 14.43
CA GLY A 159 16.38 22.35 13.91
C GLY A 159 16.23 22.86 12.47
N PRO A 160 15.05 22.66 11.85
CA PRO A 160 14.77 23.00 10.45
C PRO A 160 15.18 24.41 10.01
N GLU A 161 14.93 25.41 10.86
CA GLU A 161 15.28 26.81 10.59
C GLU A 161 16.80 27.03 10.47
N SER A 162 17.60 26.24 11.20
CA SER A 162 19.05 26.40 11.29
C SER A 162 19.82 25.61 10.23
N THR A 163 19.27 24.49 9.76
CA THR A 163 19.93 23.64 8.75
C THR A 163 19.80 24.20 7.33
N GLY A 164 18.82 25.07 7.10
CA GLY A 164 18.48 25.60 5.78
C GLY A 164 17.94 24.54 4.80
N ARG A 165 17.62 23.35 5.30
CA ARG A 165 17.06 22.21 4.53
C ARG A 165 15.65 21.84 4.96
N ASP A 166 15.07 22.59 5.90
CA ASP A 166 13.74 22.33 6.49
C ASP A 166 13.64 20.93 7.13
N THR A 167 14.72 20.49 7.77
CA THR A 167 14.81 19.21 8.49
C THR A 167 15.83 19.29 9.62
N PHE A 168 15.82 18.33 10.53
CA PHE A 168 16.77 18.24 11.63
C PHE A 168 18.11 17.63 11.20
N ASP A 169 19.21 18.25 11.63
CA ASP A 169 20.53 17.61 11.68
C ASP A 169 20.82 17.14 13.10
N PHE A 170 21.52 16.03 13.25
CA PHE A 170 21.85 15.46 14.55
C PHE A 170 23.12 14.61 14.51
N VAL A 171 23.66 14.34 15.69
CA VAL A 171 24.72 13.36 15.90
C VAL A 171 24.17 12.23 16.75
N LEU A 172 24.36 10.99 16.30
CA LEU A 172 23.93 9.80 17.04
C LEU A 172 25.13 9.05 17.60
N SER A 173 25.05 8.62 18.86
CA SER A 173 25.96 7.64 19.45
C SER A 173 25.16 6.40 19.85
N TRP A 174 25.61 5.22 19.44
CA TRP A 174 24.99 3.94 19.78
C TRP A 174 26.04 3.01 20.38
N ASP A 175 25.84 2.61 21.64
CA ASP A 175 26.64 1.59 22.34
C ASP A 175 26.31 0.20 21.77
N ARG A 176 26.85 -0.07 20.59
CA ARG A 176 26.58 -1.26 19.79
C ARG A 176 27.12 -2.51 20.48
N ASN A 177 28.25 -2.40 21.17
CA ASN A 177 28.89 -3.53 21.83
C ASN A 177 28.30 -3.83 23.23
N ARG A 178 27.49 -2.92 23.77
CA ARG A 178 26.75 -3.00 25.04
C ARG A 178 27.65 -3.06 26.27
N ASP A 179 28.79 -2.39 26.23
CA ASP A 179 29.70 -2.30 27.38
C ASP A 179 29.41 -1.10 28.29
N GLY A 180 28.42 -0.27 27.93
CA GLY A 180 27.98 0.91 28.64
C GLY A 180 28.81 2.16 28.34
N VAL A 181 29.73 2.11 27.37
CA VAL A 181 30.63 3.20 27.01
C VAL A 181 30.49 3.54 25.53
N PHE A 182 30.03 4.75 25.25
CA PHE A 182 30.01 5.30 23.90
C PHE A 182 31.43 5.69 23.46
N ASP A 183 32.08 4.88 22.62
CA ASP A 183 33.43 5.16 22.11
C ASP A 183 33.72 4.54 20.73
N GLU A 184 34.95 4.68 20.22
CA GLU A 184 35.27 4.21 18.87
C GLU A 184 35.14 2.70 18.67
N ARG A 185 35.03 1.90 19.75
CA ARG A 185 34.82 0.44 19.67
C ARG A 185 33.40 0.07 19.27
N ASP A 186 32.48 1.03 19.28
CA ASP A 186 31.12 0.85 18.76
C ASP A 186 31.05 0.92 17.23
N ASN A 187 32.05 1.55 16.60
CA ASN A 187 32.08 1.75 15.15
C ASN A 187 32.23 0.41 14.41
N ASP A 188 31.58 0.31 13.25
CA ASP A 188 31.71 -0.83 12.34
C ASP A 188 32.28 -0.38 10.97
N LEU A 189 31.58 -0.64 9.87
CA LEU A 189 31.88 -0.03 8.58
C LEU A 189 31.80 1.50 8.67
N TYR A 190 30.89 2.03 9.49
CA TYR A 190 30.70 3.47 9.70
C TYR A 190 30.63 3.84 11.18
N ALA A 191 30.62 5.15 11.44
CA ALA A 191 30.62 5.69 12.79
C ALA A 191 29.27 5.47 13.50
N ASN A 192 29.28 4.61 14.51
CA ASN A 192 28.18 4.45 15.47
C ASN A 192 28.36 5.34 16.69
N PHE A 193 29.60 5.74 17.03
CA PHE A 193 29.91 6.76 18.03
C PHE A 193 30.12 8.11 17.36
N GLN A 194 29.41 9.15 17.83
CA GLN A 194 29.41 10.49 17.23
C GLN A 194 29.15 10.47 15.70
N GLY A 195 28.26 9.58 15.25
CA GLY A 195 27.91 9.43 13.84
C GLY A 195 27.07 10.59 13.33
N GLN A 196 27.58 11.30 12.32
CA GLN A 196 26.91 12.43 11.64
C GLN A 196 26.09 12.02 10.42
N HIS A 197 26.12 10.73 10.05
CA HIS A 197 25.59 10.22 8.79
C HIS A 197 24.46 9.21 9.02
N TRP A 198 23.85 9.24 10.20
CA TRP A 198 22.70 8.40 10.50
C TRP A 198 21.46 8.89 9.76
N HIS A 199 20.71 7.94 9.22
CA HIS A 199 19.44 8.18 8.55
C HIS A 199 18.58 6.91 8.64
N SER A 200 17.38 6.92 8.07
CA SER A 200 16.56 5.72 7.96
C SER A 200 16.62 5.05 6.59
N ARG A 201 16.33 3.75 6.62
CA ARG A 201 15.65 3.01 5.56
C ARG A 201 14.27 2.61 6.04
N ILE A 202 13.34 2.39 5.12
CA ILE A 202 11.96 2.05 5.46
C ILE A 202 11.42 0.86 4.66
N ARG A 203 10.43 0.18 5.23
CA ARG A 203 9.61 -0.84 4.55
C ARG A 203 8.19 -0.76 5.12
N PHE A 204 7.20 -1.01 4.27
CA PHE A 204 5.79 -1.09 4.66
C PHE A 204 5.34 -2.54 4.78
N ASP A 205 4.24 -2.76 5.50
CA ASP A 205 3.67 -4.09 5.68
C ASP A 205 2.95 -4.55 4.40
N GLY A 206 3.51 -5.54 3.72
CA GLY A 206 2.92 -6.18 2.53
C GLY A 206 1.91 -7.29 2.84
N GLY A 207 1.67 -7.59 4.11
CA GLY A 207 0.93 -8.78 4.54
C GLY A 207 1.59 -10.06 4.03
N ASP A 208 0.80 -10.95 3.45
CA ASP A 208 1.26 -12.22 2.89
C ASP A 208 2.08 -12.08 1.58
N LEU A 209 2.23 -10.86 1.02
CA LEU A 209 3.05 -10.63 -0.17
C LEU A 209 4.54 -10.54 0.21
N ILE A 210 5.20 -11.70 0.26
CA ILE A 210 6.61 -11.81 0.64
C ILE A 210 7.56 -12.02 -0.55
N THR A 211 7.02 -12.05 -1.77
CA THR A 211 7.81 -12.19 -2.99
C THR A 211 8.61 -10.93 -3.33
N LEU A 212 8.18 -9.77 -2.82
CA LEU A 212 8.89 -8.50 -2.99
C LEU A 212 10.03 -8.28 -1.98
N ASN A 213 10.26 -9.19 -1.02
CA ASN A 213 11.31 -9.05 0.00
C ASN A 213 12.71 -9.43 -0.52
N GLY A 214 13.06 -9.00 -1.74
CA GLY A 214 14.30 -9.32 -2.43
C GLY A 214 15.43 -8.36 -2.13
N THR A 215 16.65 -8.86 -1.94
CA THR A 215 17.81 -8.05 -1.56
C THR A 215 18.32 -7.16 -2.72
N LEU A 216 18.25 -7.65 -3.96
CA LEU A 216 18.68 -6.91 -5.15
C LEU A 216 17.50 -6.56 -6.08
N ASP A 217 16.49 -7.42 -6.14
CA ASP A 217 15.32 -7.38 -7.01
C ASP A 217 14.03 -6.88 -6.32
N GLY A 218 14.13 -6.54 -5.04
CA GLY A 218 12.99 -6.19 -4.21
C GLY A 218 13.29 -5.15 -3.14
N VAL A 219 12.40 -5.10 -2.15
CA VAL A 219 12.60 -4.39 -0.89
C VAL A 219 13.45 -5.26 0.02
N GLY A 220 14.76 -5.04 -0.02
CA GLY A 220 15.71 -5.83 0.76
C GLY A 220 15.45 -5.75 2.28
N PRO A 221 16.05 -6.65 3.07
CA PRO A 221 15.88 -6.70 4.53
C PRO A 221 16.36 -5.43 5.25
N GLN A 222 17.16 -4.60 4.57
CA GLN A 222 17.55 -3.28 5.09
C GLN A 222 16.45 -2.23 4.94
N GLY A 223 15.49 -2.43 4.03
CA GLY A 223 14.54 -1.42 3.58
C GLY A 223 15.10 -0.50 2.49
N GLU A 224 14.28 0.43 2.05
CA GLU A 224 14.55 1.36 0.96
C GLU A 224 15.33 2.58 1.47
N GLY A 225 16.46 2.88 0.81
CA GLY A 225 17.26 4.08 1.12
C GLY A 225 16.65 5.30 0.43
N HIS A 226 16.62 6.44 1.11
CA HIS A 226 15.92 7.63 0.58
C HIS A 226 16.63 8.94 0.89
N TYR A 227 16.21 9.98 0.17
CA TYR A 227 16.66 11.37 0.35
C TYR A 227 15.67 12.23 1.15
N GLU A 228 14.52 11.66 1.50
CA GLU A 228 13.43 12.32 2.22
C GLU A 228 13.84 12.76 3.64
N ARG A 229 13.13 13.77 4.14
CA ARG A 229 13.33 14.35 5.47
C ARG A 229 12.65 13.49 6.53
N LEU A 230 13.41 12.98 7.49
CA LEU A 230 12.90 12.07 8.53
C LEU A 230 11.74 12.64 9.34
N ASP A 231 11.74 13.96 9.55
CA ASP A 231 10.73 14.68 10.30
C ASP A 231 9.50 15.05 9.46
N GLN A 232 9.45 14.69 8.18
CA GLN A 232 8.29 14.91 7.29
C GLN A 232 7.64 13.60 6.82
N MET A 233 8.25 12.45 7.13
CA MET A 233 7.72 11.13 6.78
C MET A 233 6.86 10.60 7.92
N TRP A 234 5.56 10.43 7.67
CA TRP A 234 4.61 9.89 8.65
C TRP A 234 4.94 8.43 9.04
N ILE A 235 4.88 8.12 10.34
CA ILE A 235 4.99 6.74 10.84
C ILE A 235 3.62 6.05 10.73
N GLN A 236 3.61 4.89 10.10
CA GLN A 236 2.40 4.09 9.92
C GLN A 236 2.40 2.83 10.81
N PRO A 237 1.22 2.31 11.19
CA PRO A 237 1.13 0.99 11.79
C PRO A 237 1.78 -0.08 10.90
N GLY A 238 2.53 -1.02 11.49
CA GLY A 238 3.22 -2.09 10.76
C GLY A 238 4.46 -1.66 9.99
N MET A 239 4.78 -0.36 9.94
CA MET A 239 5.99 0.14 9.28
C MET A 239 7.25 -0.43 9.93
N THR A 240 8.24 -0.77 9.10
CA THR A 240 9.60 -1.08 9.54
C THR A 240 10.51 0.12 9.28
N ILE A 241 11.20 0.58 10.30
CA ILE A 241 12.18 1.67 10.21
C ILE A 241 13.55 1.12 10.63
N ARG A 242 14.56 1.27 9.78
CA ARG A 242 15.94 0.96 10.16
C ARG A 242 16.74 2.25 10.25
N PHE A 243 17.10 2.65 11.46
CA PHE A 243 18.11 3.71 11.63
C PHE A 243 19.50 3.11 11.47
N GLN A 244 20.30 3.64 10.56
CA GLN A 244 21.65 3.16 10.34
C GLN A 244 22.59 4.29 9.92
N PRO A 245 23.91 4.14 10.15
CA PRO A 245 24.88 5.02 9.54
C PRO A 245 25.00 4.71 8.04
N PHE A 246 25.03 5.78 7.25
CA PHE A 246 25.32 5.75 5.82
C PHE A 246 26.73 6.29 5.55
N SER A 247 27.22 6.07 4.33
CA SER A 247 28.45 6.69 3.88
C SER A 247 28.36 8.24 3.93
N PRO A 248 29.49 8.93 4.13
CA PRO A 248 29.54 10.39 3.99
C PRO A 248 29.04 10.87 2.62
N GLU A 249 29.28 10.10 1.56
CA GLU A 249 28.83 10.39 0.20
C GLU A 249 27.31 10.35 0.08
N MET A 250 26.64 9.37 0.70
CA MET A 250 25.17 9.29 0.70
C MET A 250 24.55 10.48 1.42
N THR A 251 25.13 10.88 2.55
CA THR A 251 24.69 12.09 3.27
C THR A 251 24.90 13.35 2.42
N LYS A 252 26.05 13.49 1.74
CA LYS A 252 26.31 14.61 0.83
C LYS A 252 25.31 14.64 -0.33
N ARG A 253 25.04 13.48 -0.96
CA ARG A 253 24.07 13.35 -2.04
C ARG A 253 22.67 13.74 -1.60
N ARG A 254 22.22 13.25 -0.43
CA ARG A 254 20.95 13.64 0.20
C ARG A 254 20.86 15.16 0.43
N HIS A 255 21.88 15.75 1.05
CA HIS A 255 21.89 17.19 1.30
C HIS A 255 21.87 18.01 0.02
N TRP A 256 22.55 17.54 -1.03
CA TRP A 256 22.54 18.17 -2.34
C TRP A 256 21.13 18.19 -2.96
N VAL A 257 20.39 17.07 -2.88
CA VAL A 257 18.98 17.01 -3.32
C VAL A 257 18.12 18.00 -2.54
N GLN A 258 18.14 17.93 -1.21
CA GLN A 258 17.34 18.79 -0.34
C GLN A 258 17.64 20.29 -0.51
N GLN A 259 18.91 20.65 -0.74
CA GLN A 259 19.31 22.03 -1.00
C GLN A 259 18.76 22.57 -2.32
N ARG A 260 18.64 21.73 -3.35
CA ARG A 260 18.07 22.12 -4.65
C ARG A 260 16.57 22.37 -4.54
N GLU A 261 15.87 21.55 -3.78
CA GLU A 261 14.45 21.76 -3.49
C GLU A 261 14.21 23.08 -2.76
N MET A 262 15.02 23.36 -1.73
CA MET A 262 14.98 24.64 -1.02
C MET A 262 15.34 25.83 -1.92
N ALA A 263 16.31 25.66 -2.82
CA ALA A 263 16.68 26.69 -3.78
C ALA A 263 15.54 27.00 -4.75
N ARG A 264 14.81 25.99 -5.25
CA ARG A 264 13.62 26.18 -6.08
C ARG A 264 12.49 26.85 -5.32
N LEU A 265 12.21 26.41 -4.09
CA LEU A 265 11.22 27.05 -3.22
C LEU A 265 11.53 28.55 -3.02
N ALA A 266 12.78 28.88 -2.73
CA ALA A 266 13.23 30.27 -2.57
C ALA A 266 13.11 31.08 -3.87
N GLN A 267 13.48 30.51 -5.02
CA GLN A 267 13.35 31.17 -6.34
C GLN A 267 11.89 31.45 -6.71
N SER A 268 10.97 30.59 -6.29
CA SER A 268 9.52 30.72 -6.50
C SER A 268 8.82 31.61 -5.47
N GLY A 269 9.57 32.25 -4.57
CA GLY A 269 9.05 33.16 -3.55
C GLY A 269 8.31 32.43 -2.44
N GLY A 270 8.71 31.20 -2.11
CA GLY A 270 8.07 30.35 -1.10
C GLY A 270 6.89 29.53 -1.62
N ARG A 271 6.58 29.61 -2.91
CA ARG A 271 5.56 28.76 -3.54
C ARG A 271 6.18 27.46 -4.04
N VAL A 272 5.47 26.36 -3.89
CA VAL A 272 5.85 25.07 -4.45
C VAL A 272 5.47 25.06 -5.92
N VAL A 273 6.45 25.21 -6.80
CA VAL A 273 6.25 25.16 -8.25
C VAL A 273 7.02 23.97 -8.78
N LEU A 274 6.30 22.94 -9.21
CA LEU A 274 6.87 21.75 -9.83
C LEU A 274 7.28 22.10 -11.27
N PRO A 275 8.58 22.07 -11.61
CA PRO A 275 9.04 22.41 -12.95
C PRO A 275 8.43 21.53 -14.04
N ARG A 276 8.22 20.24 -13.76
CA ARG A 276 7.68 19.31 -14.76
C ARG A 276 6.89 18.14 -14.17
N LEU A 277 5.62 18.03 -14.53
CA LEU A 277 4.81 16.83 -14.41
C LEU A 277 4.76 16.11 -15.78
N MET A 278 5.07 14.82 -15.81
CA MET A 278 4.98 13.96 -16.99
C MET A 278 3.98 12.84 -16.78
N VAL A 279 3.10 12.61 -17.76
CA VAL A 279 2.15 11.49 -17.78
C VAL A 279 2.45 10.61 -18.99
N MET A 280 2.85 9.37 -18.72
CA MET A 280 3.29 8.38 -19.70
C MET A 280 2.28 7.23 -19.78
N LYS A 281 1.38 7.26 -20.77
CA LYS A 281 0.33 6.23 -20.97
C LYS A 281 0.84 4.94 -21.63
N SER A 282 1.92 5.03 -22.41
CA SER A 282 2.62 3.89 -23.01
C SER A 282 3.95 4.37 -23.59
N GLU A 283 4.87 3.44 -23.89
CA GLU A 283 6.15 3.77 -24.52
C GLU A 283 6.03 4.37 -25.93
N THR A 284 4.91 4.09 -26.61
CA THR A 284 4.68 4.53 -28.00
C THR A 284 3.96 5.86 -28.11
N THR A 285 3.40 6.36 -27.01
CA THR A 285 2.65 7.61 -26.97
C THR A 285 3.53 8.72 -26.39
N PRO A 286 3.65 9.88 -27.06
CA PRO A 286 4.36 11.03 -26.47
C PRO A 286 3.80 11.36 -25.09
N PRO A 287 4.65 11.64 -24.08
CA PRO A 287 4.18 12.00 -22.75
C PRO A 287 3.37 13.29 -22.80
N LEU A 288 2.31 13.36 -21.99
CA LEU A 288 1.69 14.64 -21.65
C LEU A 288 2.60 15.33 -20.62
N VAL A 289 2.90 16.61 -20.86
CA VAL A 289 3.82 17.38 -20.02
C VAL A 289 3.14 18.67 -19.58
N ILE A 290 3.15 18.91 -18.27
CA ILE A 290 2.73 20.17 -17.65
C ILE A 290 3.98 20.79 -17.02
N ASP A 291 4.38 21.95 -17.54
CA ASP A 291 5.57 22.67 -17.07
C ASP A 291 5.18 23.77 -16.07
N ASN A 292 5.97 23.91 -15.00
CA ASN A 292 5.84 24.94 -13.96
C ASN A 292 4.46 24.96 -13.27
N LEU A 293 3.96 23.78 -12.90
CA LEU A 293 2.72 23.62 -12.16
C LEU A 293 2.87 24.20 -10.75
N GLU A 294 2.07 25.20 -10.38
CA GLU A 294 1.97 25.64 -8.99
C GLU A 294 1.15 24.61 -8.21
N VAL A 295 1.79 24.00 -7.20
CA VAL A 295 1.16 22.97 -6.37
C VAL A 295 0.64 23.62 -5.10
N THR A 296 -0.63 23.38 -4.79
CA THR A 296 -1.32 23.93 -3.62
C THR A 296 -1.88 22.81 -2.76
N ALA A 297 -1.95 22.99 -1.45
CA ALA A 297 -2.51 21.97 -0.56
C ALA A 297 -4.03 21.83 -0.73
N HIS A 298 -4.51 20.60 -0.99
CA HIS A 298 -5.94 20.27 -1.00
C HIS A 298 -6.43 19.69 0.33
N ASN A 299 -5.52 19.40 1.27
CA ASN A 299 -5.82 18.93 2.62
C ASN A 299 -6.62 17.62 2.64
N MET A 300 -6.24 16.66 1.81
CA MET A 300 -6.93 15.36 1.68
C MET A 300 -6.76 14.44 2.90
N ARG A 301 -5.75 14.70 3.74
CA ARG A 301 -5.44 13.93 4.97
C ARG A 301 -5.46 14.79 6.24
N PRO A 302 -6.61 15.40 6.59
CA PRO A 302 -6.73 16.23 7.80
C PRO A 302 -6.66 15.41 9.10
N ASP A 303 -6.69 14.08 8.98
CA ASP A 303 -6.45 13.09 10.03
C ASP A 303 -4.96 12.91 10.37
N ILE A 304 -4.06 13.33 9.47
CA ILE A 304 -2.60 13.24 9.64
C ILE A 304 -1.95 14.62 9.70
N PHE A 305 -2.30 15.50 8.77
CA PHE A 305 -1.55 16.74 8.54
C PHE A 305 -2.31 18.00 8.94
N GLN A 306 -1.55 19.01 9.35
CA GLN A 306 -2.06 20.37 9.53
C GLN A 306 -2.56 20.95 8.20
N PRO A 307 -3.55 21.86 8.22
CA PRO A 307 -3.97 22.56 7.02
C PRO A 307 -2.80 23.31 6.37
N GLY A 308 -2.64 23.15 5.05
CA GLY A 308 -1.60 23.79 4.25
C GLY A 308 -0.38 22.92 3.97
N VAL A 309 -0.26 21.73 4.57
CA VAL A 309 0.75 20.75 4.19
C VAL A 309 0.48 20.24 2.78
N ILE A 310 1.50 20.29 1.93
CA ILE A 310 1.47 19.77 0.56
C ILE A 310 2.03 18.35 0.58
N THR A 311 1.31 17.45 -0.09
CA THR A 311 1.67 16.05 -0.33
C THR A 311 1.87 15.82 -1.82
N LYS A 312 2.48 14.70 -2.19
CA LYS A 312 2.66 14.35 -3.61
C LYS A 312 1.33 14.09 -4.33
N MET A 313 0.26 13.75 -3.61
CA MET A 313 -1.11 13.69 -4.15
C MET A 313 -1.56 15.06 -4.69
N ASP A 314 -1.21 16.14 -4.00
CA ASP A 314 -1.61 17.50 -4.38
C ASP A 314 -1.03 17.95 -5.74
N ILE A 315 0.05 17.33 -6.22
CA ILE A 315 0.55 17.56 -7.60
C ILE A 315 -0.55 17.23 -8.62
N PHE A 316 -1.18 16.07 -8.49
CA PHE A 316 -2.21 15.64 -9.43
C PHE A 316 -3.52 16.41 -9.23
N LEU A 317 -3.84 16.80 -8.00
CA LEU A 317 -5.02 17.61 -7.71
C LEU A 317 -4.87 19.04 -8.26
N SER A 318 -3.70 19.66 -8.12
CA SER A 318 -3.39 20.94 -8.78
C SER A 318 -3.41 20.82 -10.31
N ALA A 319 -2.90 19.72 -10.87
CA ALA A 319 -3.04 19.47 -12.31
C ALA A 319 -4.51 19.29 -12.74
N ALA A 320 -5.34 18.71 -11.88
CA ALA A 320 -6.78 18.58 -12.11
C ALA A 320 -7.50 19.94 -12.08
N ASP A 321 -7.08 20.84 -11.20
CA ASP A 321 -7.56 22.23 -11.18
C ASP A 321 -7.21 22.98 -12.47
N GLU A 322 -6.11 22.60 -13.13
CA GLU A 322 -5.73 23.09 -14.47
C GLU A 322 -6.40 22.33 -15.63
N GLY A 323 -7.26 21.35 -15.34
CA GLY A 323 -8.10 20.66 -16.31
C GLY A 323 -7.62 19.26 -16.73
N LEU A 324 -6.59 18.70 -16.09
CA LEU A 324 -6.23 17.30 -16.28
C LEU A 324 -7.31 16.39 -15.67
N ASP A 325 -7.77 15.35 -16.39
CA ASP A 325 -8.64 14.34 -15.79
C ASP A 325 -7.82 13.50 -14.80
N VAL A 326 -8.17 13.56 -13.52
CA VAL A 326 -7.53 12.83 -12.43
C VAL A 326 -8.59 12.26 -11.51
N ALA A 327 -8.40 11.00 -11.09
CA ALA A 327 -9.20 10.42 -10.02
C ALA A 327 -8.35 9.54 -9.09
N PHE A 328 -8.75 9.48 -7.83
CA PHE A 328 -8.15 8.65 -6.79
C PHE A 328 -9.16 7.69 -6.18
N ASN A 329 -8.69 6.49 -5.82
CA ASN A 329 -9.44 5.48 -5.06
C ASN A 329 -8.82 5.32 -3.68
N TYR A 330 -9.64 5.01 -2.68
CA TYR A 330 -9.15 4.73 -1.34
C TYR A 330 -9.00 3.22 -1.15
N TRP A 331 -7.81 2.79 -0.74
CA TRP A 331 -7.47 1.39 -0.49
C TRP A 331 -7.37 1.16 1.01
N PRO A 332 -8.36 0.52 1.65
CA PRO A 332 -8.32 0.26 3.09
C PRO A 332 -7.32 -0.85 3.44
N SER A 333 -7.53 -2.05 2.90
CA SER A 333 -6.60 -3.17 3.05
C SER A 333 -6.67 -4.05 1.81
N LEU A 334 -5.63 -4.87 1.60
CA LEU A 334 -5.56 -5.81 0.47
C LEU A 334 -5.92 -7.23 0.91
N SER A 335 -6.20 -8.09 -0.07
CA SER A 335 -6.42 -9.53 0.13
C SER A 335 -5.24 -10.25 0.78
N THR A 336 -4.04 -9.66 0.71
CA THR A 336 -2.82 -10.14 1.38
C THR A 336 -2.83 -9.88 2.89
N GLY A 337 -3.80 -9.10 3.40
CA GLY A 337 -3.84 -8.65 4.79
C GLY A 337 -3.09 -7.33 5.04
N ALA A 338 -2.42 -6.76 4.04
CA ALA A 338 -1.73 -5.48 4.16
C ALA A 338 -2.68 -4.34 4.56
N PRO A 339 -2.41 -3.60 5.66
CA PRO A 339 -3.20 -2.43 6.07
C PRO A 339 -2.74 -1.20 5.28
N VAL A 340 -3.38 -0.91 4.15
CA VAL A 340 -2.98 0.21 3.27
C VAL A 340 -3.49 1.53 3.83
N ASN A 341 -4.81 1.75 3.88
CA ASN A 341 -5.46 2.99 4.36
C ASN A 341 -5.02 4.29 3.64
N HIS A 342 -4.85 4.23 2.32
CA HIS A 342 -4.34 5.33 1.50
C HIS A 342 -5.15 5.60 0.23
N PHE A 343 -5.03 6.82 -0.30
CA PHE A 343 -5.47 7.12 -1.66
C PHE A 343 -4.44 6.67 -2.70
N GLY A 344 -4.86 5.83 -3.64
CA GLY A 344 -4.10 5.43 -4.83
C GLY A 344 -4.55 6.19 -6.07
N LEU A 345 -3.58 6.62 -6.89
CA LEU A 345 -3.85 7.27 -8.17
C LEU A 345 -4.55 6.28 -9.11
N PHE A 346 -5.81 6.54 -9.41
CA PHE A 346 -6.65 5.59 -10.13
C PHE A 346 -6.73 5.93 -11.61
N ARG A 347 -7.03 7.18 -11.97
CA ARG A 347 -7.20 7.61 -13.37
C ARG A 347 -6.38 8.85 -13.65
N VAL A 348 -5.74 8.89 -14.82
CA VAL A 348 -5.12 10.10 -15.37
C VAL A 348 -5.41 10.17 -16.86
N ASP A 349 -5.82 11.34 -17.35
CA ASP A 349 -6.04 11.63 -18.78
C ASP A 349 -6.93 10.56 -19.47
N GLY A 350 -8.06 10.23 -18.83
CA GLY A 350 -9.05 9.26 -19.30
C GLY A 350 -8.66 7.79 -19.15
N LEU A 351 -7.44 7.47 -18.71
CA LEU A 351 -6.96 6.10 -18.55
C LEU A 351 -6.99 5.68 -17.08
N ALA A 352 -7.95 4.82 -16.75
CA ALA A 352 -8.13 4.25 -15.42
C ALA A 352 -7.25 3.03 -15.19
N SER A 353 -6.84 2.83 -13.94
CA SER A 353 -6.15 1.63 -13.50
C SER A 353 -7.08 0.43 -13.59
N GLU A 354 -6.48 -0.67 -14.00
CA GLU A 354 -7.01 -2.02 -13.98
C GLU A 354 -6.11 -2.82 -13.03
N VAL A 355 -6.55 -3.97 -12.55
CA VAL A 355 -5.79 -4.60 -11.46
C VAL A 355 -4.37 -5.02 -11.86
N GLY A 356 -4.17 -5.64 -13.02
CA GLY A 356 -2.82 -5.90 -13.51
C GLY A 356 -2.15 -4.71 -14.20
N ARG A 357 -2.81 -3.55 -14.34
CA ARG A 357 -2.27 -2.36 -15.03
C ARG A 357 -2.61 -1.07 -14.33
N GLY A 358 -1.65 -0.36 -13.77
CA GLY A 358 -1.94 0.81 -12.97
C GLY A 358 -0.95 1.93 -13.15
N TRP A 359 -1.24 3.05 -12.50
CA TRP A 359 -0.32 4.17 -12.43
C TRP A 359 0.73 3.92 -11.34
N THR A 360 2.00 3.86 -11.76
CA THR A 360 3.14 4.01 -10.86
C THR A 360 3.68 5.45 -10.94
N THR A 361 4.36 5.88 -9.88
CA THR A 361 4.83 7.27 -9.78
C THR A 361 6.30 7.35 -9.39
N LEU A 362 6.99 8.33 -9.97
CA LEU A 362 8.38 8.67 -9.69
C LEU A 362 8.45 10.15 -9.37
N TRP A 363 9.33 10.52 -8.44
CA TRP A 363 9.35 11.86 -7.84
C TRP A 363 10.79 12.28 -7.54
N GLY A 364 11.10 13.57 -7.52
CA GLY A 364 12.40 14.11 -7.10
C GLY A 364 13.21 14.74 -8.23
N GLU A 365 14.55 14.57 -8.18
CA GLU A 365 15.46 15.07 -9.23
C GLU A 365 15.60 14.05 -10.36
N MET A 366 15.51 14.50 -11.62
CA MET A 366 15.71 13.60 -12.77
C MET A 366 17.10 12.97 -12.75
N VAL A 367 18.12 13.73 -12.32
CA VAL A 367 19.50 13.25 -12.24
C VAL A 367 19.74 12.22 -11.14
N THR A 368 18.74 11.95 -10.28
CA THR A 368 18.82 10.93 -9.23
C THR A 368 18.07 9.63 -9.57
N ASP A 369 17.36 9.56 -10.71
CA ASP A 369 16.54 8.40 -11.07
C ASP A 369 17.32 7.08 -11.18
N LYS A 370 18.61 7.18 -11.49
CA LYS A 370 19.53 6.04 -11.61
C LYS A 370 20.48 5.88 -10.42
N ASP A 371 20.28 6.66 -9.35
CA ASP A 371 21.11 6.52 -8.15
C ASP A 371 20.92 5.13 -7.54
N PHE A 372 19.70 4.59 -7.56
CA PHE A 372 19.38 3.26 -7.06
C PHE A 372 19.13 2.26 -8.19
N GLY A 373 19.69 1.07 -8.02
CA GLY A 373 19.49 -0.08 -8.90
C GLY A 373 20.51 -1.18 -8.59
N PRO A 374 20.24 -2.46 -8.94
CA PRO A 374 21.15 -3.57 -8.65
C PRO A 374 22.57 -3.36 -9.17
N LEU A 375 22.68 -2.61 -10.28
CA LEU A 375 23.91 -2.28 -10.99
C LEU A 375 24.20 -0.77 -10.96
N SER A 376 23.82 -0.06 -9.90
CA SER A 376 24.16 1.36 -9.77
C SER A 376 25.68 1.57 -9.76
N ASP A 377 26.15 2.51 -10.59
CA ASP A 377 27.55 2.87 -10.74
C ASP A 377 27.96 4.10 -9.89
N CYS A 378 26.99 4.79 -9.29
CA CYS A 378 27.18 6.01 -8.48
C CYS A 378 28.06 7.11 -9.10
N ASP A 379 28.01 7.29 -10.42
CA ASP A 379 28.76 8.34 -11.13
C ASP A 379 28.08 9.72 -11.00
N PHE A 380 28.12 10.27 -9.78
CA PHE A 380 27.56 11.58 -9.46
C PHE A 380 28.40 12.76 -9.98
N SER A 381 29.61 12.47 -10.47
CA SER A 381 30.53 13.46 -11.00
C SER A 381 30.29 13.80 -12.46
N SER A 382 29.69 12.88 -13.22
CA SER A 382 29.29 13.13 -14.60
C SER A 382 28.20 14.19 -14.70
N PRO A 383 28.08 14.88 -15.85
CA PRO A 383 26.94 15.76 -16.11
C PRO A 383 25.58 15.06 -15.94
N MET A 384 25.50 13.77 -16.25
CA MET A 384 24.27 12.98 -16.10
C MET A 384 23.94 12.69 -14.62
N GLY A 385 24.95 12.47 -13.78
CA GLY A 385 24.80 12.29 -12.34
C GLY A 385 24.67 13.58 -11.53
N GLY A 386 24.59 14.73 -12.19
CA GLY A 386 24.41 16.05 -11.57
C GLY A 386 25.69 16.88 -11.41
N GLY A 387 26.84 16.38 -11.88
CA GLY A 387 28.09 17.15 -11.99
C GLY A 387 28.70 17.56 -10.65
N GLN A 388 28.54 16.73 -9.61
CA GLN A 388 29.08 17.01 -8.28
C GLN A 388 30.58 16.72 -8.20
N GLU A 389 31.32 17.47 -7.38
CA GLU A 389 32.67 17.09 -6.95
C GLU A 389 32.61 15.99 -5.88
N LEU A 390 31.92 14.89 -6.20
CA LEU A 390 31.66 13.75 -5.33
C LEU A 390 32.13 12.46 -6.02
N VAL A 391 33.21 11.88 -5.51
CA VAL A 391 33.69 10.56 -5.91
C VAL A 391 33.24 9.56 -4.86
N VAL A 392 32.55 8.51 -5.30
CA VAL A 392 31.99 7.49 -4.42
C VAL A 392 32.91 6.29 -4.38
N ASP A 393 33.25 5.83 -3.17
CA ASP A 393 33.95 4.56 -3.01
C ASP A 393 33.06 3.42 -3.54
N PRO A 394 33.58 2.49 -4.38
CA PRO A 394 32.77 1.40 -4.94
C PRO A 394 32.03 0.57 -3.89
N GLU A 395 32.63 0.35 -2.72
CA GLU A 395 31.97 -0.36 -1.62
C GLU A 395 30.84 0.49 -1.02
N HIS A 396 31.03 1.80 -0.88
CA HIS A 396 29.95 2.69 -0.44
C HIS A 396 28.78 2.67 -1.44
N CYS A 397 29.07 2.69 -2.74
CA CYS A 397 28.06 2.55 -3.80
C CYS A 397 27.28 1.24 -3.65
N ARG A 398 28.01 0.13 -3.53
CA ARG A 398 27.46 -1.21 -3.36
C ARG A 398 26.55 -1.30 -2.14
N VAL A 399 26.95 -0.76 -1.00
CA VAL A 399 26.19 -0.91 0.25
C VAL A 399 25.02 0.07 0.40
N ASP A 400 25.12 1.29 -0.14
CA ASP A 400 24.10 2.32 0.07
C ASP A 400 23.10 2.44 -1.09
N TRP A 401 23.52 2.21 -2.34
CA TRP A 401 22.71 2.48 -3.54
C TRP A 401 22.32 1.26 -4.36
N GLN A 402 23.05 0.14 -4.25
CA GLN A 402 22.72 -1.05 -5.04
C GLN A 402 21.53 -1.84 -4.47
N SER A 403 20.32 -1.31 -4.62
CA SER A 403 19.03 -1.95 -4.33
C SER A 403 18.06 -1.64 -5.46
N ALA A 404 17.07 -2.51 -5.72
CA ALA A 404 16.04 -2.27 -6.75
C ALA A 404 15.28 -0.95 -6.52
N PHE A 405 15.00 -0.64 -5.24
CA PHE A 405 14.23 0.52 -4.82
C PHE A 405 15.04 1.45 -3.93
N GLY A 406 14.68 2.73 -3.97
CA GLY A 406 15.30 3.82 -3.23
C GLY A 406 15.23 5.16 -3.97
N GLY A 407 15.56 6.25 -3.27
CA GLY A 407 15.63 7.60 -3.83
C GLY A 407 14.30 8.05 -4.42
N THR A 408 14.21 8.16 -5.75
CA THR A 408 13.01 8.56 -6.49
C THR A 408 11.98 7.44 -6.64
N LYS A 409 12.35 6.19 -6.29
CA LYS A 409 11.58 4.94 -6.44
C LYS A 409 11.31 4.35 -5.06
N MET A 410 10.34 4.91 -4.34
CA MET A 410 9.98 4.47 -2.98
C MET A 410 8.53 3.99 -2.96
N HIS A 411 8.24 2.97 -2.15
CA HIS A 411 6.87 2.46 -1.97
C HIS A 411 6.08 3.29 -0.96
N ILE A 412 6.01 4.62 -1.13
CA ILE A 412 5.24 5.53 -0.28
C ILE A 412 4.03 6.03 -1.06
N MET A 413 2.85 5.95 -0.46
CA MET A 413 1.62 6.47 -1.05
C MET A 413 1.65 8.00 -1.11
N SER A 414 1.19 8.56 -2.24
CA SER A 414 1.37 9.99 -2.54
C SER A 414 0.59 10.92 -1.60
N ASP A 415 -0.45 10.42 -0.94
CA ASP A 415 -1.27 11.16 0.01
C ASP A 415 -0.61 11.38 1.37
N VAL A 416 0.49 10.68 1.67
CA VAL A 416 1.27 10.85 2.91
C VAL A 416 2.73 11.21 2.68
N TRP A 417 3.13 11.31 1.41
CA TRP A 417 4.46 11.75 1.05
C TRP A 417 4.49 13.29 1.02
N VAL A 418 4.97 13.91 2.10
CA VAL A 418 5.05 15.37 2.22
C VAL A 418 6.01 15.94 1.16
N MET A 419 5.59 17.04 0.53
CA MET A 419 6.35 17.80 -0.47
C MET A 419 6.16 19.31 -0.27
N ASN A 420 6.52 19.81 0.91
CA ASN A 420 6.48 21.25 1.21
C ASN A 420 7.59 22.04 0.47
N GLN A 421 8.53 21.35 -0.16
CA GLN A 421 9.63 21.92 -0.95
C GLN A 421 9.53 21.42 -2.39
N ALA A 422 9.80 22.28 -3.36
CA ALA A 422 9.59 21.95 -4.77
C ALA A 422 10.62 20.93 -5.28
N GLU A 423 10.16 19.76 -5.67
CA GLU A 423 10.95 18.78 -6.46
C GLU A 423 11.16 19.26 -7.90
N GLU A 424 12.02 18.59 -8.67
CA GLU A 424 12.23 18.90 -10.08
C GLU A 424 11.14 18.28 -10.97
N THR A 425 10.79 17.03 -10.71
CA THR A 425 9.85 16.29 -11.55
C THR A 425 8.93 15.36 -10.78
N ALA A 426 7.73 15.19 -11.32
CA ALA A 426 6.85 14.08 -11.02
C ALA A 426 6.53 13.35 -12.34
N ILE A 427 6.55 12.02 -12.32
CA ILE A 427 6.25 11.20 -13.49
C ILE A 427 5.21 10.16 -13.07
N ALA A 428 4.07 10.15 -13.77
CA ALA A 428 3.10 9.06 -13.70
C ALA A 428 3.29 8.16 -14.92
N ILE A 429 3.55 6.86 -14.69
CA ILE A 429 3.74 5.86 -15.74
C ILE A 429 2.62 4.82 -15.61
N PHE A 430 1.94 4.54 -16.72
CA PHE A 430 1.00 3.43 -16.77
C PHE A 430 1.77 2.13 -17.02
N ALA A 431 1.87 1.30 -15.99
CA ALA A 431 2.64 0.06 -16.01
C ALA A 431 1.72 -1.16 -16.15
N ASP A 432 2.24 -2.22 -16.77
CA ASP A 432 1.58 -3.52 -16.90
C ASP A 432 2.36 -4.57 -16.09
N HIS A 433 1.69 -5.16 -15.11
CA HIS A 433 2.22 -6.20 -14.24
C HIS A 433 1.71 -7.61 -14.59
N TYR A 434 0.84 -7.78 -15.60
CA TYR A 434 0.34 -9.10 -15.98
C TYR A 434 1.48 -10.02 -16.42
N GLN A 435 2.40 -9.49 -17.23
CA GLN A 435 3.59 -10.24 -17.68
C GLN A 435 4.52 -10.51 -16.51
N LEU A 436 4.76 -9.49 -15.67
CA LEU A 436 5.62 -9.61 -14.50
C LEU A 436 5.13 -10.74 -13.59
N PHE A 437 3.85 -10.80 -13.24
CA PHE A 437 3.34 -11.82 -12.31
C PHE A 437 2.74 -13.06 -13.00
N GLY A 438 2.98 -13.23 -14.31
CA GLY A 438 2.49 -14.39 -15.08
C GLY A 438 1.02 -14.68 -14.85
N MET A 439 0.23 -13.61 -14.84
CA MET A 439 -1.16 -13.56 -14.45
C MET A 439 -2.08 -13.70 -15.66
N GLU A 440 -3.14 -14.49 -15.54
CA GLU A 440 -4.18 -14.52 -16.55
C GLU A 440 -5.05 -13.26 -16.46
N GLU A 441 -5.41 -12.70 -17.62
CA GLU A 441 -6.19 -11.48 -17.73
C GLU A 441 -7.68 -11.79 -17.86
N PHE A 442 -8.43 -11.55 -16.79
CA PHE A 442 -9.89 -11.50 -16.80
C PHE A 442 -10.34 -10.06 -16.58
N SER A 443 -10.93 -9.46 -17.60
CA SER A 443 -11.51 -8.11 -17.56
C SER A 443 -12.98 -8.20 -17.91
N GLY A 444 -13.83 -7.49 -17.16
CA GLY A 444 -15.25 -7.41 -17.49
C GLY A 444 -15.52 -6.69 -18.81
N LYS A 445 -14.52 -5.97 -19.37
CA LYS A 445 -14.64 -5.26 -20.64
C LYS A 445 -14.88 -6.19 -21.84
N GLN A 446 -14.50 -7.46 -21.75
CA GLN A 446 -14.59 -8.43 -22.84
C GLN A 446 -15.02 -9.80 -22.31
N SER A 447 -15.84 -10.51 -23.07
CA SER A 447 -16.17 -11.90 -22.73
C SER A 447 -14.92 -12.78 -22.80
N ALA A 448 -14.84 -13.78 -21.93
CA ALA A 448 -13.75 -14.75 -21.88
C ALA A 448 -14.31 -16.17 -21.72
N GLU A 449 -13.59 -17.17 -22.21
CA GLU A 449 -13.88 -18.56 -21.89
C GLU A 449 -13.05 -18.99 -20.69
N ARG A 450 -13.64 -19.77 -19.78
CA ARG A 450 -12.91 -20.39 -18.66
C ARG A 450 -13.31 -21.83 -18.51
N ASP A 451 -12.32 -22.69 -18.31
CA ASP A 451 -12.52 -24.08 -17.97
C ASP A 451 -12.52 -24.28 -16.46
N PHE A 452 -13.67 -24.69 -15.92
CA PHE A 452 -13.87 -24.97 -14.51
C PHE A 452 -13.58 -26.44 -14.15
N SER A 453 -13.20 -27.26 -15.12
CA SER A 453 -12.79 -28.64 -14.84
C SER A 453 -11.54 -28.64 -13.95
N PRO A 454 -11.43 -29.54 -12.96
CA PRO A 454 -10.26 -29.58 -12.09
C PRO A 454 -8.93 -29.84 -12.83
N GLN A 455 -9.00 -30.42 -14.03
CA GLN A 455 -7.85 -30.74 -14.88
C GLN A 455 -7.57 -29.67 -15.95
N GLN A 456 -8.44 -28.68 -16.12
CA GLN A 456 -8.39 -27.74 -17.25
C GLN A 456 -8.29 -28.46 -18.61
N ASP A 457 -9.07 -29.53 -18.80
CA ASP A 457 -9.03 -30.43 -19.96
C ASP A 457 -10.08 -30.13 -21.05
N GLY A 458 -10.84 -29.05 -20.88
CA GLY A 458 -11.91 -28.57 -21.74
C GLY A 458 -13.26 -29.23 -21.49
N ALA A 459 -13.41 -30.07 -20.46
CA ALA A 459 -14.67 -30.76 -20.19
C ALA A 459 -15.77 -29.83 -19.63
N ASP A 460 -15.41 -28.65 -19.11
CA ASP A 460 -16.32 -27.76 -18.41
C ASP A 460 -16.03 -26.27 -18.71
N ILE A 461 -16.13 -25.94 -20.00
CA ILE A 461 -15.94 -24.58 -20.51
C ILE A 461 -17.23 -23.76 -20.37
N VAL A 462 -17.11 -22.59 -19.77
CA VAL A 462 -18.19 -21.59 -19.71
C VAL A 462 -17.73 -20.27 -20.33
N THR A 463 -18.69 -19.52 -20.86
CA THR A 463 -18.48 -18.15 -21.34
C THR A 463 -18.77 -17.16 -20.21
N LEU A 464 -17.74 -16.45 -19.78
CA LEU A 464 -17.83 -15.37 -18.83
C LEU A 464 -18.09 -14.06 -19.57
N GLN A 465 -19.12 -13.32 -19.17
CA GLN A 465 -19.43 -12.01 -19.74
C GLN A 465 -20.23 -11.15 -18.78
N MET A 466 -20.12 -9.83 -18.96
CA MET A 466 -21.01 -8.88 -18.30
C MET A 466 -22.33 -8.80 -19.04
N PHE A 467 -23.39 -8.48 -18.30
CA PHE A 467 -24.71 -8.20 -18.88
C PHE A 467 -25.12 -6.76 -18.62
N GLU A 468 -25.84 -6.19 -19.59
CA GLU A 468 -26.57 -4.95 -19.36
C GLU A 468 -27.75 -5.22 -18.43
N LEU A 469 -27.85 -4.42 -17.37
CA LEU A 469 -29.01 -4.45 -16.50
C LEU A 469 -30.23 -3.82 -17.20
N PRO A 470 -31.44 -4.31 -16.91
CA PRO A 470 -32.67 -3.76 -17.47
C PRO A 470 -32.86 -2.30 -17.06
N HIS A 471 -33.39 -1.48 -17.98
CA HIS A 471 -33.75 -0.09 -17.69
C HIS A 471 -35.08 -0.01 -16.91
N ASP A 472 -35.23 1.07 -16.12
CA ASP A 472 -36.42 1.34 -15.33
C ASP A 472 -37.71 1.25 -16.17
N GLY A 473 -38.71 0.52 -15.65
CA GLY A 473 -40.02 0.36 -16.27
C GLY A 473 -40.14 -0.83 -17.24
N VAL A 474 -39.08 -1.63 -17.43
CA VAL A 474 -39.12 -2.87 -18.22
C VAL A 474 -39.07 -4.08 -17.29
N GLY A 475 -40.20 -4.79 -17.13
CA GLY A 475 -40.26 -6.07 -16.42
C GLY A 475 -40.37 -5.98 -14.87
N PRO A 476 -40.23 -7.12 -14.17
CA PRO A 476 -40.36 -7.22 -12.71
C PRO A 476 -39.09 -6.74 -11.99
N MET A 477 -38.80 -5.44 -12.10
CA MET A 477 -37.70 -4.81 -11.39
C MET A 477 -37.90 -4.88 -9.88
N LEU A 478 -36.86 -5.30 -9.17
CA LEU A 478 -36.86 -5.30 -7.71
C LEU A 478 -36.72 -3.87 -7.19
N SER A 479 -37.39 -3.60 -6.08
CA SER A 479 -37.33 -2.33 -5.35
C SER A 479 -36.91 -2.57 -3.91
N SER A 480 -36.67 -1.50 -3.15
CA SER A 480 -36.29 -1.57 -1.74
C SER A 480 -37.33 -2.26 -0.85
N GLU A 481 -38.57 -2.45 -1.31
CA GLU A 481 -39.59 -3.25 -0.62
C GLU A 481 -39.46 -4.76 -0.85
N HIS A 482 -38.55 -5.21 -1.73
CA HIS A 482 -38.34 -6.63 -2.00
C HIS A 482 -37.78 -7.36 -0.78
N PHE A 483 -38.38 -8.51 -0.45
CA PHE A 483 -37.86 -9.41 0.59
C PHE A 483 -36.55 -10.02 0.11
N GLY A 484 -35.43 -9.58 0.69
CA GLY A 484 -34.08 -9.92 0.23
C GLY A 484 -33.37 -8.79 -0.52
N TRP A 485 -33.90 -7.57 -0.49
CA TRP A 485 -33.18 -6.38 -1.01
C TRP A 485 -31.79 -6.26 -0.38
N GLY A 486 -30.76 -6.07 -1.22
CA GLY A 486 -29.36 -5.99 -0.82
C GLY A 486 -28.66 -7.35 -0.62
N ILE A 487 -29.35 -8.48 -0.80
CA ILE A 487 -28.73 -9.81 -0.79
C ILE A 487 -28.27 -10.16 -2.21
N ALA A 488 -26.96 -10.27 -2.43
CA ALA A 488 -26.40 -10.55 -3.76
C ALA A 488 -26.65 -12.01 -4.19
N ASP A 489 -26.55 -12.96 -3.27
CA ASP A 489 -26.86 -14.37 -3.52
C ASP A 489 -28.36 -14.64 -3.39
N CYS A 490 -29.05 -14.54 -4.52
CA CYS A 490 -30.47 -14.81 -4.62
C CYS A 490 -30.84 -16.20 -4.06
N THR A 491 -29.93 -17.18 -4.09
CA THR A 491 -30.21 -18.55 -3.65
C THR A 491 -30.38 -18.68 -2.13
N GLU A 492 -29.90 -17.70 -1.36
CA GLU A 492 -30.15 -17.64 0.10
C GLU A 492 -31.66 -17.59 0.41
N CYS A 493 -32.43 -16.91 -0.44
CA CYS A 493 -33.88 -16.79 -0.34
C CYS A 493 -34.64 -17.67 -1.35
N HIS A 494 -34.03 -17.92 -2.52
CA HIS A 494 -34.60 -18.64 -3.66
C HIS A 494 -33.90 -19.99 -3.86
N ASN A 495 -34.18 -20.95 -2.98
CA ASN A 495 -33.63 -22.31 -3.06
C ASN A 495 -34.70 -23.40 -3.22
N GLU A 496 -34.26 -24.64 -3.40
CA GLU A 496 -35.16 -25.79 -3.56
C GLU A 496 -36.02 -26.07 -2.32
N LYS A 497 -35.55 -25.67 -1.13
CA LYS A 497 -36.28 -25.87 0.13
C LYS A 497 -37.31 -24.77 0.30
N LYS A 498 -38.58 -25.16 0.31
CA LYS A 498 -39.69 -24.26 0.62
C LYS A 498 -39.59 -23.75 2.07
N GLN A 499 -38.96 -22.61 2.27
CA GLN A 499 -38.96 -21.90 3.54
C GLN A 499 -40.34 -21.26 3.80
N PRO A 500 -40.81 -21.17 5.06
CA PRO A 500 -42.08 -20.52 5.37
C PRO A 500 -42.10 -19.00 5.04
N LEU A 501 -40.94 -18.38 4.82
CA LEU A 501 -40.77 -16.97 4.44
C LEU A 501 -40.08 -16.78 3.07
N GLY A 502 -39.72 -17.85 2.35
CA GLY A 502 -39.03 -17.78 1.06
C GLY A 502 -39.79 -18.47 -0.06
N HIS A 503 -39.64 -18.01 -1.30
CA HIS A 503 -40.29 -18.57 -2.50
C HIS A 503 -39.64 -19.87 -3.00
N GLY A 504 -39.18 -20.74 -2.09
CA GLY A 504 -38.50 -21.97 -2.48
C GLY A 504 -39.40 -23.01 -3.16
N GLY A 505 -38.80 -23.88 -3.97
CA GLY A 505 -39.50 -24.98 -4.67
C GLY A 505 -39.82 -24.77 -6.15
N HIS A 506 -39.12 -23.84 -6.83
CA HIS A 506 -39.15 -23.66 -8.28
C HIS A 506 -37.77 -23.88 -8.90
N SER A 507 -37.72 -24.32 -10.16
CA SER A 507 -36.49 -24.30 -10.97
C SER A 507 -36.21 -22.87 -11.42
N TRP A 508 -35.03 -22.36 -11.10
CA TRP A 508 -34.59 -21.00 -11.42
C TRP A 508 -33.81 -20.98 -12.74
N PRO A 509 -33.81 -19.85 -13.47
CA PRO A 509 -33.07 -19.75 -14.71
C PRO A 509 -31.58 -19.98 -14.47
N VAL A 510 -31.00 -20.77 -15.36
CA VAL A 510 -29.57 -21.04 -15.46
C VAL A 510 -29.13 -20.55 -16.82
N ASN A 511 -27.97 -19.91 -16.90
CA ASN A 511 -27.45 -19.41 -18.16
C ASN A 511 -26.79 -20.53 -18.98
N SER A 512 -27.58 -21.53 -19.38
CA SER A 512 -27.09 -22.70 -20.11
C SER A 512 -26.55 -22.36 -21.50
N ALA A 513 -26.91 -21.20 -22.05
CA ALA A 513 -26.39 -20.72 -23.33
C ALA A 513 -24.88 -20.42 -23.24
N ASP A 514 -24.42 -19.97 -22.07
CA ASP A 514 -23.01 -19.70 -21.78
C ASP A 514 -22.31 -20.86 -21.08
N GLY A 515 -22.91 -22.07 -21.10
CA GLY A 515 -22.30 -23.28 -20.55
C GLY A 515 -22.54 -23.50 -19.05
N PHE A 516 -23.25 -22.62 -18.36
CA PHE A 516 -23.55 -22.83 -16.94
C PHE A 516 -24.61 -23.91 -16.71
N ASP A 517 -24.46 -24.64 -15.59
CA ASP A 517 -25.35 -25.71 -15.12
C ASP A 517 -25.92 -25.47 -13.71
N ALA A 518 -25.48 -24.40 -13.05
CA ALA A 518 -25.98 -23.92 -11.76
C ALA A 518 -26.64 -22.54 -11.91
N THR A 519 -27.30 -22.01 -10.88
CA THR A 519 -27.87 -20.65 -10.91
C THR A 519 -26.77 -19.60 -10.73
N GLN A 520 -26.80 -18.54 -11.54
CA GLN A 520 -25.95 -17.36 -11.41
C GLN A 520 -26.79 -16.16 -10.96
N PRO A 521 -26.53 -15.56 -9.79
CA PRO A 521 -27.29 -14.38 -9.36
C PRO A 521 -27.18 -13.19 -10.32
N TYR A 522 -26.01 -12.96 -10.92
CA TYR A 522 -25.84 -11.89 -11.91
C TYR A 522 -26.62 -12.14 -13.23
N TYR A 523 -26.93 -13.39 -13.56
CA TYR A 523 -27.85 -13.70 -14.66
C TYR A 523 -29.30 -13.33 -14.32
N CYS A 524 -29.72 -13.53 -13.06
CA CYS A 524 -31.04 -13.11 -12.60
C CYS A 524 -31.19 -11.57 -12.68
N ALA A 525 -30.09 -10.84 -12.42
CA ALA A 525 -30.07 -9.38 -12.46
C ALA A 525 -30.41 -8.80 -13.85
N THR A 526 -30.17 -9.56 -14.93
CA THR A 526 -30.53 -9.16 -16.31
C THR A 526 -32.03 -8.93 -16.53
N CYS A 527 -32.87 -9.48 -15.64
CA CYS A 527 -34.33 -9.31 -15.70
C CYS A 527 -34.88 -8.54 -14.48
N HIS A 528 -34.17 -8.58 -13.36
CA HIS A 528 -34.65 -8.10 -12.06
C HIS A 528 -33.90 -6.86 -11.53
N GLY A 529 -32.84 -6.42 -12.21
CA GLY A 529 -31.96 -5.35 -11.76
C GLY A 529 -30.94 -5.83 -10.73
N SER A 530 -30.14 -4.90 -10.20
CA SER A 530 -29.03 -5.18 -9.29
C SER A 530 -29.41 -5.61 -7.88
N ASN A 531 -30.70 -5.76 -7.57
CA ASN A 531 -31.22 -6.04 -6.23
C ASN A 531 -30.65 -5.11 -5.14
N GLY A 532 -30.45 -3.83 -5.47
CA GLY A 532 -29.95 -2.82 -4.53
C GLY A 532 -28.44 -2.80 -4.34
N ALA A 533 -27.67 -3.49 -5.19
CA ALA A 533 -26.22 -3.35 -5.18
C ALA A 533 -25.81 -1.88 -5.44
N PRO A 534 -24.84 -1.34 -4.68
CA PRO A 534 -24.31 -0.01 -4.92
C PRO A 534 -23.61 0.05 -6.28
N LYS A 535 -23.48 1.26 -6.83
CA LYS A 535 -22.72 1.46 -8.08
C LYS A 535 -21.24 1.10 -7.88
N GLY A 536 -20.61 0.61 -8.93
CA GLY A 536 -19.17 0.34 -8.96
C GLY A 536 -18.37 1.65 -8.94
N HIS A 537 -17.09 1.54 -8.56
CA HIS A 537 -16.16 2.67 -8.44
C HIS A 537 -15.09 2.73 -9.56
N GLY A 538 -15.36 2.09 -10.70
CA GLY A 538 -14.60 2.24 -11.95
C GLY A 538 -13.71 1.06 -12.33
N GLU A 539 -13.43 0.17 -11.38
CA GLU A 539 -12.59 -1.01 -11.56
C GLU A 539 -13.24 -1.99 -12.55
N THR A 540 -12.40 -2.68 -13.31
CA THR A 540 -12.87 -3.57 -14.38
C THR A 540 -12.32 -5.00 -14.30
N ALA A 541 -11.57 -5.29 -13.24
CA ALA A 541 -10.94 -6.59 -13.01
C ALA A 541 -10.72 -6.81 -11.50
N ARG A 542 -10.72 -8.07 -11.07
CA ARG A 542 -10.21 -8.57 -9.77
C ARG A 542 -10.69 -7.75 -8.57
N CYS A 543 -12.01 -7.59 -8.46
CA CYS A 543 -12.65 -6.94 -7.33
C CYS A 543 -12.21 -7.54 -5.99
N PHE A 544 -11.90 -8.84 -5.97
CA PHE A 544 -11.40 -9.55 -4.78
C PHE A 544 -10.16 -8.92 -4.15
N TRP A 545 -9.36 -8.13 -4.87
CA TRP A 545 -8.11 -7.62 -4.31
C TRP A 545 -8.36 -6.69 -3.11
N CYS A 546 -9.42 -5.88 -3.20
CA CYS A 546 -9.89 -5.02 -2.13
C CYS A 546 -11.08 -5.63 -1.38
N HIS A 547 -11.94 -6.40 -2.06
CA HIS A 547 -13.14 -7.03 -1.50
C HIS A 547 -12.86 -8.44 -0.96
N ALA A 548 -11.80 -8.57 -0.18
CA ALA A 548 -11.39 -9.81 0.47
C ALA A 548 -10.86 -9.55 1.89
N GLY A 549 -10.60 -10.63 2.62
CA GLY A 549 -10.06 -10.57 3.98
C GLY A 549 -11.13 -10.26 5.03
N ASP A 550 -10.70 -10.08 6.28
CA ASP A 550 -11.64 -10.11 7.40
C ASP A 550 -12.48 -8.82 7.53
N SER A 551 -11.98 -7.70 6.99
CA SER A 551 -12.60 -6.37 7.12
C SER A 551 -13.42 -5.93 5.90
N ASN A 552 -13.11 -6.41 4.69
CA ASN A 552 -13.67 -5.89 3.44
C ASN A 552 -14.39 -6.94 2.58
N THR A 553 -14.49 -8.19 3.04
CA THR A 553 -15.24 -9.23 2.32
C THR A 553 -16.74 -8.88 2.30
N PRO A 554 -17.36 -8.75 1.11
CA PRO A 554 -18.78 -8.49 1.01
C PRO A 554 -19.59 -9.65 1.61
N GLY A 555 -20.60 -9.35 2.43
CA GLY A 555 -21.54 -10.38 2.90
C GLY A 555 -22.48 -10.82 1.77
N HIS A 556 -23.04 -12.03 1.87
CA HIS A 556 -24.08 -12.53 0.96
C HIS A 556 -23.70 -12.68 -0.52
N HIS A 557 -22.41 -12.89 -0.86
CA HIS A 557 -21.98 -13.18 -2.24
C HIS A 557 -21.61 -14.67 -2.43
N GLY A 558 -22.29 -15.56 -1.68
CA GLY A 558 -22.05 -17.00 -1.76
C GLY A 558 -20.58 -17.36 -1.53
N GLU A 559 -20.02 -18.20 -2.39
CA GLU A 559 -18.61 -18.64 -2.31
C GLU A 559 -17.60 -17.51 -2.64
N ALA A 560 -18.00 -16.45 -3.35
CA ALA A 560 -17.11 -15.31 -3.62
C ALA A 560 -16.72 -14.56 -2.33
N SER A 561 -17.54 -14.67 -1.28
CA SER A 561 -17.25 -14.17 0.06
C SER A 561 -16.42 -15.12 0.92
N THR A 562 -15.91 -16.21 0.35
CA THR A 562 -15.19 -17.25 1.12
C THR A 562 -13.72 -17.32 0.77
N ARG A 563 -12.95 -17.89 1.69
CA ARG A 563 -11.52 -18.15 1.52
C ARG A 563 -11.27 -19.64 1.47
N LYS A 564 -10.26 -20.02 0.69
CA LYS A 564 -9.74 -21.37 0.55
C LYS A 564 -8.29 -21.40 1.03
N LEU A 565 -7.96 -22.47 1.75
CA LEU A 565 -6.60 -22.74 2.19
C LEU A 565 -5.88 -23.55 1.10
N TYR A 566 -4.80 -23.00 0.57
CA TYR A 566 -3.88 -23.69 -0.33
C TYR A 566 -2.72 -24.22 0.51
N GLN A 567 -2.27 -25.45 0.23
CA GLN A 567 -1.19 -26.10 0.97
C GLN A 567 -0.20 -26.76 0.02
N ASP A 568 1.08 -26.68 0.37
CA ASP A 568 2.17 -27.38 -0.32
C ASP A 568 2.11 -27.22 -1.85
N GLY A 569 1.99 -28.33 -2.60
CA GLY A 569 2.01 -28.35 -4.06
C GLY A 569 0.85 -27.64 -4.75
N ASP A 570 -0.19 -27.22 -4.01
CA ASP A 570 -1.26 -26.39 -4.56
C ASP A 570 -0.83 -24.91 -4.71
N ILE A 571 0.28 -24.51 -4.06
CA ILE A 571 0.77 -23.13 -4.07
C ILE A 571 1.71 -22.91 -5.26
N LYS A 572 1.11 -22.52 -6.39
CA LYS A 572 1.83 -22.31 -7.66
C LYS A 572 2.89 -21.19 -7.61
N SER A 573 2.82 -20.28 -6.63
CA SER A 573 3.75 -19.15 -6.51
C SER A 573 5.14 -19.52 -6.00
N ASN A 574 5.34 -20.71 -5.43
CA ASN A 574 6.67 -21.15 -4.96
C ASN A 574 7.62 -21.51 -6.11
N ASP A 575 7.05 -22.04 -7.20
CA ASP A 575 7.80 -22.60 -8.33
C ASP A 575 7.79 -21.67 -9.56
N LYS A 576 7.04 -20.57 -9.51
CA LYS A 576 7.02 -19.56 -10.59
C LYS A 576 8.12 -18.55 -10.36
N ILE A 577 9.17 -18.63 -11.18
CA ILE A 577 10.16 -17.58 -11.32
C ILE A 577 9.55 -16.48 -12.20
N TYR A 578 9.33 -15.31 -11.62
CA TYR A 578 8.96 -14.12 -12.35
C TYR A 578 10.25 -13.33 -12.64
N ASN A 579 10.66 -13.31 -13.90
CA ASN A 579 11.86 -12.60 -14.34
C ASN A 579 11.64 -11.09 -14.27
N SER A 580 12.59 -10.37 -13.67
CA SER A 580 12.46 -8.96 -13.27
C SER A 580 13.33 -8.00 -14.09
N SER A 581 14.23 -8.49 -14.93
CA SER A 581 15.21 -7.65 -15.59
C SER A 581 14.54 -6.79 -16.67
N HIS A 582 14.59 -5.46 -16.48
CA HIS A 582 14.22 -4.44 -17.48
C HIS A 582 12.73 -4.16 -17.69
N GLY A 583 11.97 -3.86 -16.63
CA GLY A 583 10.64 -3.27 -16.81
C GLY A 583 9.62 -4.27 -17.37
N GLY A 584 9.73 -5.54 -16.97
CA GLY A 584 8.73 -6.57 -17.25
C GLY A 584 8.94 -7.36 -18.54
N VAL A 585 10.07 -7.21 -19.24
CA VAL A 585 10.42 -8.08 -20.38
C VAL A 585 11.58 -8.98 -20.00
N PRO A 586 11.34 -10.28 -19.75
CA PRO A 586 12.41 -11.24 -19.47
C PRO A 586 13.49 -11.19 -20.57
N ASP A 587 14.78 -11.15 -20.21
CA ASP A 587 15.81 -11.67 -21.10
C ASP A 587 15.99 -13.16 -20.77
N PRO A 588 15.37 -14.08 -21.53
CA PRO A 588 15.50 -15.52 -21.28
C PRO A 588 16.94 -16.02 -21.49
N ASN A 589 17.88 -15.17 -21.90
CA ASN A 589 19.29 -15.49 -22.05
C ASN A 589 20.17 -14.83 -20.99
N ASP A 590 19.63 -14.04 -20.06
CA ASP A 590 20.39 -13.51 -18.93
C ASP A 590 20.18 -14.42 -17.71
N PRO A 591 21.13 -15.34 -17.40
CA PRO A 591 21.05 -16.14 -16.18
C PRO A 591 21.18 -15.30 -14.89
N ASN A 592 21.46 -13.99 -15.00
CA ASN A 592 21.45 -13.03 -13.89
C ASN A 592 20.12 -12.26 -13.79
N ASP A 593 19.11 -12.62 -14.58
CA ASP A 593 17.76 -12.10 -14.42
C ASP A 593 17.23 -12.54 -13.05
N LEU A 594 17.02 -11.57 -12.15
CA LEU A 594 16.73 -11.86 -10.76
C LEU A 594 15.31 -12.43 -10.62
N SER A 595 15.22 -13.58 -9.95
CA SER A 595 14.00 -14.31 -9.67
C SER A 595 13.18 -13.64 -8.57
N VAL A 596 11.93 -13.26 -8.83
CA VAL A 596 11.01 -12.82 -7.76
C VAL A 596 10.53 -14.04 -6.97
N LEU A 597 11.27 -14.38 -5.91
CA LEU A 597 11.02 -15.53 -5.04
C LEU A 597 10.36 -15.12 -3.72
N PRO A 598 9.54 -16.00 -3.10
CA PRO A 598 9.05 -15.76 -1.75
C PRO A 598 10.21 -15.79 -0.75
N ARG A 599 10.33 -14.73 0.05
CA ARG A 599 11.44 -14.54 0.99
C ARG A 599 10.93 -14.17 2.38
N ASP A 600 11.56 -14.68 3.42
CA ASP A 600 11.25 -14.25 4.78
C ASP A 600 11.60 -12.77 5.00
N LYS A 601 11.28 -12.24 6.18
CA LYS A 601 11.53 -10.83 6.52
C LYS A 601 13.02 -10.43 6.48
N ASP A 602 13.90 -11.41 6.55
CA ASP A 602 15.36 -11.29 6.58
C ASP A 602 15.97 -11.49 5.16
N GLY A 603 15.13 -11.71 4.14
CA GLY A 603 15.50 -11.85 2.73
C GLY A 603 15.91 -13.27 2.32
N ASN A 604 15.82 -14.27 3.22
CA ASN A 604 16.13 -15.65 2.87
C ASN A 604 14.97 -16.27 2.07
N TYR A 605 15.28 -17.10 1.06
CA TYR A 605 14.26 -17.89 0.38
C TYR A 605 13.42 -18.69 1.38
N SER A 606 12.11 -18.49 1.33
CA SER A 606 11.15 -19.14 2.21
C SER A 606 9.86 -19.41 1.43
N GLU A 607 9.69 -20.66 1.01
CA GLU A 607 8.46 -21.09 0.34
C GLU A 607 7.21 -20.88 1.21
N TYR A 608 6.11 -20.56 0.56
CA TYR A 608 4.80 -20.59 1.18
C TYR A 608 4.41 -22.04 1.47
N ARG A 609 4.14 -22.37 2.74
CA ARG A 609 3.60 -23.69 3.12
C ARG A 609 2.08 -23.72 3.03
N GLN A 610 1.45 -22.62 3.39
CA GLN A 610 0.00 -22.48 3.52
C GLN A 610 -0.36 -21.03 3.21
N ILE A 611 -1.39 -20.81 2.40
CA ILE A 611 -1.93 -19.46 2.14
C ILE A 611 -3.46 -19.53 2.14
N TRP A 612 -4.09 -18.58 2.82
CA TRP A 612 -5.52 -18.35 2.70
C TRP A 612 -5.82 -17.34 1.60
N SER A 613 -6.32 -17.80 0.46
CA SER A 613 -6.75 -16.92 -0.63
C SER A 613 -8.27 -16.88 -0.75
N SER A 614 -8.81 -15.81 -1.31
CA SER A 614 -10.22 -15.74 -1.69
C SER A 614 -10.54 -16.72 -2.82
N VAL A 615 -11.76 -17.27 -2.84
CA VAL A 615 -12.22 -18.16 -3.92
C VAL A 615 -12.30 -17.43 -5.26
N ASN A 616 -12.59 -16.13 -5.26
CA ASN A 616 -12.21 -15.27 -6.38
C ASN A 616 -10.79 -14.77 -6.12
N SER A 617 -9.81 -15.32 -6.84
CA SER A 617 -8.42 -14.92 -6.80
C SER A 617 -7.76 -15.21 -8.15
N ASP A 618 -6.44 -15.08 -8.22
CA ASP A 618 -5.69 -15.47 -9.43
C ASP A 618 -5.60 -16.98 -9.62
N TRP A 619 -5.93 -17.75 -8.58
CA TRP A 619 -5.82 -19.20 -8.59
C TRP A 619 -7.16 -19.90 -8.70
N ASP A 620 -8.26 -19.21 -8.39
CA ASP A 620 -9.59 -19.79 -8.31
C ASP A 620 -10.62 -18.72 -8.68
N MET A 621 -11.79 -19.16 -9.14
CA MET A 621 -12.89 -18.27 -9.50
C MET A 621 -14.19 -18.96 -9.13
N SER A 622 -15.10 -18.21 -8.53
CA SER A 622 -16.45 -18.70 -8.26
C SER A 622 -17.18 -18.96 -9.56
N ARG A 623 -17.87 -20.11 -9.65
CA ARG A 623 -18.75 -20.43 -10.79
C ARG A 623 -20.07 -19.68 -10.68
N ALA A 624 -20.55 -19.43 -9.45
CA ALA A 624 -21.79 -18.69 -9.22
C ALA A 624 -21.60 -17.16 -9.36
N PHE A 625 -20.44 -16.66 -8.95
CA PHE A 625 -20.05 -15.26 -8.92
C PHE A 625 -18.66 -15.03 -9.54
N PRO A 626 -18.48 -15.28 -10.84
CA PRO A 626 -17.19 -15.10 -11.48
C PRO A 626 -16.77 -13.62 -11.46
N ASP A 627 -15.66 -13.30 -10.80
CA ASP A 627 -15.03 -11.97 -10.78
C ASP A 627 -14.25 -11.75 -12.09
N PRO A 628 -14.35 -10.58 -12.76
CA PRO A 628 -15.15 -9.38 -12.43
C PRO A 628 -16.56 -9.36 -13.02
N TYR A 629 -16.92 -10.36 -13.81
CA TYR A 629 -18.13 -10.35 -14.63
C TYR A 629 -19.43 -10.20 -13.82
N SER A 630 -19.57 -10.97 -12.75
CA SER A 630 -20.72 -10.90 -11.85
C SER A 630 -20.75 -9.59 -11.07
N CYS A 631 -19.59 -9.16 -10.55
CA CYS A 631 -19.42 -7.91 -9.83
C CYS A 631 -19.85 -6.73 -10.70
N MET A 632 -19.29 -6.59 -11.90
CA MET A 632 -19.58 -5.45 -12.78
C MET A 632 -20.98 -5.48 -13.39
N THR A 633 -21.59 -6.66 -13.55
CA THR A 633 -23.00 -6.76 -13.96
C THR A 633 -23.91 -6.18 -12.88
N CYS A 634 -23.70 -6.55 -11.61
CA CYS A 634 -24.52 -6.09 -10.50
C CYS A 634 -24.15 -4.68 -9.99
N HIS A 635 -22.88 -4.31 -10.10
CA HIS A 635 -22.31 -3.01 -9.71
C HIS A 635 -21.88 -2.25 -10.96
N PRO A 636 -22.82 -1.72 -11.77
CA PRO A 636 -22.46 -0.98 -12.96
C PRO A 636 -21.59 0.22 -12.59
N ASN A 637 -20.47 0.37 -13.30
CA ASN A 637 -19.57 1.52 -13.17
C ASN A 637 -20.28 2.80 -13.65
N GLN A 638 -19.85 3.94 -13.10
CA GLN A 638 -20.36 5.26 -13.46
C GLN A 638 -19.78 5.81 -14.75
#